data_AF-A0A395YNE6-F1
#
_entry.id   AF-A0A395YNE6-F1
#
_cell.length_a   1.000
_cell.length_b   1.000
_cell.length_c   1.000
_cell.angle_alpha   90.00
_cell.angle_beta   90.00
_cell.angle_gamma   90.00
#
_symmetry.space_group_name_H-M   'P 1'
#
loop_
_entity.id
_entity.type
_entity.pdbx_description
1 polymer ?
#
loop_
_entity_poly.entity_id
_entity_poly.type
_entity_poly.pdbx_seq_one_letter_code
_entity_poly.pdbx_strand_id
1 'polypeptide(L)'
;MGKDKSEQKLTFDEQLILSQYFLKELGIETLSALGRQLNTTEYEGMTESGNTQFYEYISHICQLRGKRVNLDKLRIYDENICRHTRQLSQRRGTMYWKYYQYISLLFTEMYLDRYFTDREAFCADLNEFLGEMTAKSLNRLSFDPYEPEKMNKLAFMCATGSGKTLIMHVNILQYLHYFRRAQRLNSHLSINKIIVLAPNEVMSLQHLEELKLSSISAGLFQKEYGVLKQREDVIVIDMNKLKEEGRVKTVAVDSFEQNNLVLVDEGHRGLSGNIWYDYRTRLSAEGFAFEYSATFKQALNADSKKKEEKDLMEEYGKSIIMDYSYKYFYEDGYGKDYRIYNLQESMDEEQKVLYLTGCLLCFYQQMKLFTEKGGELQKFHIEKPLLVFVGNRVTAVTRKDELTDVEEVLDFIDKFVRNRSKSVERIKAVLMDDTGLSDVRGRDLFYMDFVALNHYFGAQPDAELVFADIMRIVFNTNTSADEPRLHLENIRQVTGEIGMKIGEYGDFFGVISIGDTAGLIKNCERKGIVAQTDEFISESLFQKINEKDSPIKMLIGSRKFTEGWNSWRVSTMGLINFAKGEGAQAIQLFGRGIRLKGYNGCLKRSSRLDDICVERPKYIEVLETLTIFGIKAQYMEDFKRYLELEDVPANDVILRLKLPVVNRYDTVKDKKLRVIRVKNGANFKKQGERLILDVPDQGFNRYLLQSVTKIDCRSKIQTIDSTFSGLVKMESLEERYTLPTEVLPHLDYYRIFDELQIYKSEKEYYNISIIREKLRDILSVDGWYSLIIPRHYLKVDTIEKLEAATDYAVMALKSYMDKFYRYEKERWEEHLLELAELTPSDNNFVDEYSFTYSPAFEQDKTGEELERFIKETNTVLNEDGRLDDYEKSVLNKRILVYDCPLHLYAPLITLPKSSLRIQVAPVSLNESEKRFIDLLEEYAKNHEDELKDKPVYLLRNKSKVGMGFFEAGNFYPDFILWIDTEDTQYITFIDPKGLMHIRPDDPKIMFCKTIKKLEERLAPTVKDKRIVLNSFIMTGTPAAMLKQWWSTPDIEAGRSYREARNVYTLDHPQCIELMIDKILKSG
;
A
#
# COMPACT_ATOMS: atom_id res chain seq x y z
N MET A 1 -18.33 -48.10 -8.89
CA MET A 1 -18.03 -46.77 -9.47
C MET A 1 -17.25 -45.97 -8.44
N GLY A 2 -15.92 -46.06 -8.48
CA GLY A 2 -15.04 -45.23 -7.65
C GLY A 2 -14.93 -43.84 -8.27
N LYS A 3 -15.21 -42.80 -7.51
CA LYS A 3 -14.82 -41.43 -7.87
C LYS A 3 -13.32 -41.32 -7.66
N ASP A 4 -12.57 -41.01 -8.72
CA ASP A 4 -11.19 -40.55 -8.63
C ASP A 4 -11.11 -39.41 -7.60
N LYS A 5 -10.38 -39.65 -6.51
CA LYS A 5 -9.86 -38.56 -5.68
C LYS A 5 -8.74 -37.94 -6.50
N SER A 6 -9.03 -36.84 -7.19
CA SER A 6 -7.98 -35.99 -7.76
C SER A 6 -7.01 -35.60 -6.63
N GLU A 7 -5.77 -36.04 -6.69
CA GLU A 7 -4.71 -35.58 -5.79
C GLU A 7 -4.60 -34.05 -5.88
N GLN A 8 -4.99 -33.34 -4.81
CA GLN A 8 -4.80 -31.89 -4.73
C GLN A 8 -3.30 -31.60 -4.72
N LYS A 9 -2.82 -30.94 -5.78
CA LYS A 9 -1.45 -30.48 -5.94
C LYS A 9 -1.14 -29.30 -5.01
N LEU A 10 0.15 -29.11 -4.69
CA LEU A 10 0.64 -27.92 -4.01
C LEU A 10 0.45 -26.68 -4.89
N THR A 11 -0.01 -25.60 -4.29
CA THR A 11 -0.09 -24.29 -4.92
C THR A 11 1.29 -23.63 -5.00
N PHE A 12 1.42 -22.56 -5.80
CA PHE A 12 2.66 -21.78 -5.89
C PHE A 12 3.03 -21.14 -4.55
N ASP A 13 2.05 -20.52 -3.89
CA ASP A 13 2.23 -19.76 -2.65
C ASP A 13 2.72 -20.67 -1.50
N GLU A 14 2.24 -21.92 -1.46
CA GLU A 14 2.68 -22.94 -0.48
C GLU A 14 4.16 -23.31 -0.63
N GLN A 15 4.77 -23.06 -1.78
CA GLN A 15 6.19 -23.34 -2.06
C GLN A 15 7.12 -22.15 -1.78
N LEU A 16 6.60 -20.98 -1.37
CA LEU A 16 7.38 -19.78 -1.04
C LEU A 16 7.86 -19.80 0.42
N ILE A 17 8.89 -20.59 0.69
CA ILE A 17 9.38 -20.89 2.05
C ILE A 17 9.90 -19.64 2.78
N LEU A 18 10.70 -18.81 2.11
CA LEU A 18 11.32 -17.65 2.76
C LEU A 18 10.27 -16.59 3.16
N SER A 19 9.32 -16.29 2.28
CA SER A 19 8.20 -15.38 2.58
C SER A 19 7.36 -15.87 3.76
N GLN A 20 7.01 -17.16 3.77
CA GLN A 20 6.24 -17.77 4.86
C GLN A 20 7.01 -17.79 6.19
N TYR A 21 8.34 -17.97 6.15
CA TYR A 21 9.19 -17.90 7.34
C TYR A 21 9.08 -16.53 8.03
N PHE A 22 9.22 -15.43 7.29
CA PHE A 22 9.16 -14.09 7.91
C PHE A 22 7.75 -13.69 8.35
N LEU A 23 6.70 -14.14 7.66
CA LEU A 23 5.33 -14.01 8.16
C LEU A 23 5.18 -14.74 9.51
N LYS A 24 5.69 -15.98 9.60
CA LYS A 24 5.68 -16.79 10.83
C LYS A 24 6.46 -16.12 11.97
N GLU A 25 7.58 -15.45 11.68
CA GLU A 25 8.37 -14.70 12.66
C GLU A 25 7.60 -13.52 13.25
N LEU A 26 6.76 -12.85 12.46
CA LEU A 26 5.86 -11.81 12.98
C LEU A 26 4.60 -12.37 13.66
N GLY A 27 4.43 -13.71 13.69
CA GLY A 27 3.24 -14.38 14.20
C GLY A 27 2.03 -14.26 13.27
N ILE A 28 2.25 -14.04 11.98
CA ILE A 28 1.20 -13.75 10.99
C ILE A 28 1.12 -14.92 10.00
N GLU A 29 -0.10 -15.28 9.61
CA GLU A 29 -0.32 -16.41 8.71
C GLU A 29 -0.29 -16.01 7.23
N THR A 30 -0.84 -14.85 6.88
CA THR A 30 -0.96 -14.40 5.49
C THR A 30 -0.75 -12.89 5.37
N LEU A 31 -0.26 -12.45 4.21
CA LEU A 31 -0.09 -11.01 3.94
C LEU A 31 -1.42 -10.26 3.92
N SER A 32 -2.50 -10.87 3.41
CA SER A 32 -3.84 -10.25 3.43
C SER A 32 -4.33 -9.95 4.85
N ALA A 33 -3.91 -10.72 5.86
CA ALA A 33 -4.26 -10.44 7.25
C ALA A 33 -3.66 -9.11 7.75
N LEU A 34 -2.46 -8.74 7.26
CA LEU A 34 -1.87 -7.42 7.49
C LEU A 34 -2.59 -6.33 6.70
N GLY A 35 -2.85 -6.58 5.42
CA GLY A 35 -3.48 -5.62 4.52
C GLY A 35 -4.83 -5.13 5.03
N ARG A 36 -5.67 -6.02 5.60
CA ARG A 36 -6.99 -5.64 6.16
C ARG A 36 -6.95 -4.49 7.17
N GLN A 37 -5.86 -4.35 7.92
CA GLN A 37 -5.71 -3.25 8.88
C GLN A 37 -4.79 -2.15 8.33
N LEU A 38 -3.61 -2.53 7.84
CA LEU A 38 -2.54 -1.60 7.50
C LEU A 38 -2.72 -0.92 6.13
N ASN A 39 -3.63 -1.40 5.28
CA ASN A 39 -3.94 -0.78 4.00
C ASN A 39 -4.89 0.43 4.16
N THR A 40 -4.64 1.28 5.15
CA THR A 40 -5.38 2.52 5.35
C THR A 40 -4.41 3.69 5.55
N THR A 41 -4.81 4.87 5.11
CA THR A 41 -4.00 6.09 5.20
C THR A 41 -3.61 6.47 6.65
N GLU A 42 -4.34 5.99 7.65
CA GLU A 42 -4.05 6.19 9.09
C GLU A 42 -2.72 5.57 9.55
N TYR A 43 -2.26 4.50 8.89
CA TYR A 43 -0.99 3.84 9.20
C TYR A 43 0.14 4.28 8.26
N GLU A 44 -0.15 5.14 7.29
CA GLU A 44 0.89 5.70 6.43
C GLU A 44 1.59 6.86 7.15
N GLY A 45 2.92 6.80 7.21
CA GLY A 45 3.74 7.85 7.82
C GLY A 45 4.26 7.52 9.20
N MET A 46 4.69 8.57 9.90
CA MET A 46 5.44 8.47 11.14
C MET A 46 4.61 8.91 12.35
N THR A 47 4.88 8.31 13.50
CA THR A 47 4.45 8.79 14.80
C THR A 47 5.22 10.07 15.17
N GLU A 48 4.77 10.76 16.22
CA GLU A 48 5.54 11.87 16.78
C GLU A 48 6.91 11.45 17.33
N SER A 49 7.02 10.18 17.73
CA SER A 49 8.28 9.55 18.10
C SER A 49 9.13 9.17 16.89
N GLY A 50 8.79 9.56 15.66
CA GLY A 50 9.61 9.36 14.46
C GLY A 50 9.83 7.90 14.04
N ASN A 51 8.99 6.99 14.53
CA ASN A 51 8.87 5.60 14.07
C ASN A 51 7.70 5.49 13.08
N THR A 52 7.63 4.45 12.26
CA THR A 52 6.44 4.27 11.42
C THR A 52 5.23 3.86 12.24
N GLN A 53 4.04 4.27 11.81
CA GLN A 53 2.79 3.78 12.38
C GLN A 53 2.62 2.25 12.14
N PHE A 54 3.26 1.71 11.10
CA PHE A 54 3.31 0.27 10.85
C PHE A 54 4.06 -0.49 11.95
N TYR A 55 5.21 0.03 12.39
CA TYR A 55 5.99 -0.57 13.47
C TYR A 55 5.19 -0.72 14.77
N GLU A 56 4.47 0.32 15.18
CA GLU A 56 3.67 0.29 16.42
C GLU A 56 2.64 -0.84 16.37
N TYR A 57 1.95 -0.98 15.24
CA TYR A 57 0.96 -2.03 15.05
C TYR A 57 1.58 -3.44 15.04
N ILE A 58 2.68 -3.64 14.31
CA ILE A 58 3.34 -4.94 14.23
C ILE A 58 3.92 -5.33 15.60
N SER A 59 4.54 -4.38 16.30
CA SER A 59 5.05 -4.59 17.67
C SER A 59 3.95 -5.06 18.61
N HIS A 60 2.77 -4.46 18.51
CA HIS A 60 1.61 -4.86 19.28
C HIS A 60 1.15 -6.29 18.93
N ILE A 61 1.07 -6.66 17.65
CA ILE A 61 0.72 -8.03 17.24
C ILE A 61 1.73 -9.06 17.76
N CYS A 62 3.03 -8.78 17.61
CA CYS A 62 4.08 -9.69 18.06
C CYS A 62 4.04 -9.91 19.58
N GLN A 63 3.61 -8.91 20.35
CA GLN A 63 3.37 -9.07 21.79
C GLN A 63 2.19 -10.02 22.08
N LEU A 64 1.09 -9.90 21.32
CA LEU A 64 -0.13 -10.67 21.53
C LEU A 64 0.02 -12.16 21.18
N ARG A 65 0.77 -12.48 20.12
CA ARG A 65 0.87 -13.85 19.57
C ARG A 65 2.04 -14.67 20.10
N GLY A 66 2.70 -14.18 21.15
CA GLY A 66 3.94 -14.74 21.70
C GLY A 66 5.16 -14.22 20.93
N LYS A 67 6.18 -13.75 21.66
CA LYS A 67 7.37 -13.12 21.08
C LYS A 67 8.22 -14.16 20.34
N ARG A 68 8.22 -14.12 19.01
CA ARG A 68 9.22 -14.79 18.18
C ARG A 68 10.34 -13.84 17.78
N VAL A 69 9.97 -12.62 17.39
CA VAL A 69 10.91 -11.51 17.13
C VAL A 69 11.08 -10.64 18.36
N ASN A 70 12.32 -10.24 18.64
CA ASN A 70 12.66 -9.27 19.67
C ASN A 70 12.15 -7.87 19.29
N LEU A 71 11.33 -7.25 20.15
CA LEU A 71 10.72 -5.93 19.91
C LEU A 71 11.75 -4.80 19.80
N ASP A 72 12.87 -4.90 20.51
CA ASP A 72 13.95 -3.91 20.41
C ASP A 72 14.61 -3.97 19.04
N LYS A 73 14.79 -5.18 18.50
CA LYS A 73 15.27 -5.37 17.12
C LYS A 73 14.27 -4.82 16.10
N LEU A 74 12.98 -5.12 16.29
CA LEU A 74 11.93 -4.62 15.42
C LEU A 74 11.92 -3.08 15.35
N ARG A 75 12.18 -2.41 16.47
CA ARG A 75 12.33 -0.94 16.53
C ARG A 75 13.55 -0.46 15.74
N ILE A 76 14.69 -1.14 15.88
CA ILE A 76 15.92 -0.81 15.14
C ILE A 76 15.71 -0.95 13.64
N TYR A 77 15.03 -2.02 13.20
CA TYR A 77 14.69 -2.22 11.80
C TYR A 77 13.81 -1.08 11.25
N ASP A 78 12.79 -0.67 12.01
CA ASP A 78 11.96 0.48 11.65
C ASP A 78 12.76 1.79 11.56
N GLU A 79 13.66 2.03 12.52
CA GLU A 79 14.52 3.21 12.54
C GLU A 79 15.45 3.25 11.31
N ASN A 80 16.03 2.11 10.94
CA ASN A 80 16.83 1.97 9.71
C ASN A 80 16.00 2.29 8.46
N ILE A 81 14.79 1.73 8.35
CA ILE A 81 13.87 2.01 7.24
C ILE A 81 13.55 3.51 7.18
N CYS A 82 13.21 4.13 8.30
CA CYS A 82 12.96 5.57 8.37
C CYS A 82 14.16 6.40 7.92
N ARG A 83 15.38 6.04 8.34
CA ARG A 83 16.63 6.69 7.90
C ARG A 83 16.82 6.62 6.39
N HIS A 84 16.67 5.43 5.81
CA HIS A 84 16.79 5.24 4.36
C HIS A 84 15.71 6.00 3.60
N THR A 85 14.48 6.03 4.13
CA THR A 85 13.36 6.82 3.58
C THR A 85 13.69 8.31 3.52
N ARG A 86 14.24 8.87 4.61
CA ARG A 86 14.63 10.30 4.66
C ARG A 86 15.68 10.63 3.59
N GLN A 87 16.65 9.74 3.34
CA GLN A 87 17.63 9.91 2.27
C GLN A 87 16.96 9.97 0.89
N LEU A 88 16.05 9.04 0.61
CA LEU A 88 15.29 9.01 -0.65
C LEU A 88 14.41 10.27 -0.83
N SER A 89 13.84 10.79 0.25
CA SER A 89 12.95 11.95 0.23
C SER A 89 13.64 13.30 -0.05
N GLN A 90 14.97 13.40 0.09
CA GLN A 90 15.68 14.69 -0.01
C GLN A 90 15.43 15.44 -1.34
N ARG A 91 15.38 14.72 -2.46
CA ARG A 91 15.12 15.32 -3.79
C ARG A 91 13.74 15.00 -4.35
N ARG A 92 13.01 14.07 -3.71
CA ARG A 92 11.67 13.62 -4.14
C ARG A 92 10.52 14.32 -3.40
N GLY A 93 10.81 14.95 -2.26
CA GLY A 93 9.80 15.43 -1.34
C GLY A 93 9.32 14.35 -0.37
N THR A 94 8.27 14.67 0.39
CA THR A 94 7.71 13.77 1.40
C THR A 94 7.18 12.49 0.76
N MET A 95 7.59 11.35 1.32
CA MET A 95 7.23 10.03 0.83
C MET A 95 6.65 9.19 1.97
N TYR A 96 5.59 8.46 1.66
CA TYR A 96 4.96 7.51 2.57
C TYR A 96 4.99 6.12 1.96
N TRP A 97 5.46 5.15 2.73
CA TRP A 97 5.39 3.76 2.31
C TRP A 97 3.97 3.24 2.42
N LYS A 98 3.59 2.41 1.45
CA LYS A 98 2.44 1.51 1.61
C LYS A 98 2.86 0.32 2.46
N TYR A 99 1.90 -0.29 3.15
CA TYR A 99 2.21 -1.36 4.12
C TYR A 99 3.04 -2.50 3.50
N TYR A 100 2.72 -2.94 2.28
CA TYR A 100 3.46 -4.01 1.60
C TYR A 100 4.89 -3.62 1.25
N GLN A 101 5.14 -2.33 0.94
CA GLN A 101 6.49 -1.81 0.72
C GLN A 101 7.26 -1.82 2.04
N TYR A 102 6.65 -1.32 3.13
CA TYR A 102 7.25 -1.36 4.46
C TYR A 102 7.58 -2.79 4.90
N ILE A 103 6.65 -3.75 4.73
CA ILE A 103 6.87 -5.16 5.06
C ILE A 103 8.00 -5.76 4.22
N SER A 104 8.10 -5.43 2.93
CA SER A 104 9.22 -5.87 2.08
C SER A 104 10.56 -5.40 2.63
N LEU A 105 10.63 -4.13 3.06
CA LEU A 105 11.83 -3.54 3.65
C LEU A 105 12.14 -4.15 5.02
N LEU A 106 11.12 -4.40 5.84
CA LEU A 106 11.26 -5.02 7.15
C LEU A 106 11.80 -6.45 7.06
N PHE A 107 11.25 -7.27 6.16
CA PHE A 107 11.77 -8.62 5.93
C PHE A 107 13.22 -8.58 5.46
N THR A 108 13.57 -7.58 4.64
CA THR A 108 14.96 -7.36 4.19
C THR A 108 15.89 -6.96 5.35
N GLU A 109 15.46 -6.08 6.27
CA GLU A 109 16.21 -5.78 7.50
C GLU A 109 16.47 -7.04 8.31
N MET A 110 15.42 -7.84 8.54
CA MET A 110 15.50 -9.08 9.33
C MET A 110 16.45 -10.09 8.68
N TYR A 111 16.36 -10.27 7.35
CA TYR A 111 17.21 -11.18 6.61
C TYR A 111 18.69 -10.75 6.66
N LEU A 112 18.97 -9.50 6.31
CA LEU A 112 20.34 -9.00 6.23
C LEU A 112 21.01 -8.92 7.60
N ASP A 113 20.28 -8.57 8.66
CA ASP A 113 20.80 -8.62 10.03
C ASP A 113 21.29 -10.04 10.33
N ARG A 114 20.48 -11.07 10.10
CA ARG A 114 20.87 -12.46 10.36
C ARG A 114 21.98 -12.95 9.44
N TYR A 115 21.89 -12.66 8.14
CA TYR A 115 22.88 -13.06 7.12
C TYR A 115 24.30 -12.56 7.40
N PHE A 116 24.44 -11.34 7.92
CA PHE A 116 25.73 -10.73 8.26
C PHE A 116 26.19 -10.98 9.71
N THR A 117 25.28 -11.40 10.58
CA THR A 117 25.53 -11.60 12.02
C THR A 117 25.91 -13.05 12.33
N ASP A 118 25.10 -14.02 11.89
CA ASP A 118 25.30 -15.45 12.15
C ASP A 118 24.55 -16.24 11.06
N ARG A 119 25.27 -16.54 9.98
CA ARG A 119 24.68 -17.14 8.79
C ARG A 119 24.39 -18.61 9.00
N GLU A 120 25.26 -19.32 9.71
CA GLU A 120 25.12 -20.75 10.00
C GLU A 120 23.88 -21.01 10.86
N ALA A 121 23.68 -20.25 11.95
CA ALA A 121 22.48 -20.40 12.77
C ALA A 121 21.20 -20.01 12.01
N PHE A 122 21.27 -18.98 11.16
CA PHE A 122 20.12 -18.63 10.33
C PHE A 122 19.77 -19.73 9.32
N CYS A 123 20.76 -20.36 8.70
CA CYS A 123 20.56 -21.51 7.83
C CYS A 123 19.90 -22.68 8.57
N ALA A 124 20.32 -22.95 9.81
CA ALA A 124 19.72 -23.99 10.65
C ALA A 124 18.23 -23.72 10.92
N ASP A 125 17.86 -22.49 11.31
CA ASP A 125 16.46 -22.11 11.56
C ASP A 125 15.58 -22.23 10.30
N LEU A 126 16.11 -21.83 9.13
CA LEU A 126 15.40 -21.98 7.85
C LEU A 126 15.20 -23.45 7.50
N ASN A 127 16.18 -24.31 7.79
CA ASN A 127 16.09 -25.75 7.56
C ASN A 127 15.11 -26.44 8.51
N GLU A 128 15.05 -26.03 9.77
CA GLU A 128 14.02 -26.48 10.70
C GLU A 128 12.63 -26.10 10.20
N PHE A 129 12.45 -24.85 9.76
CA PHE A 129 11.18 -24.39 9.20
C PHE A 129 10.80 -25.11 7.90
N LEU A 130 11.76 -25.36 7.01
CA LEU A 130 11.56 -26.15 5.80
C LEU A 130 11.06 -27.56 6.16
N GLY A 131 11.66 -28.20 7.17
CA GLY A 131 11.21 -29.50 7.68
C GLY A 131 9.76 -29.48 8.19
N GLU A 132 9.36 -28.43 8.92
CA GLU A 132 7.96 -28.25 9.33
C GLU A 132 7.01 -28.12 8.12
N MET A 133 7.39 -27.36 7.11
CA MET A 133 6.57 -27.13 5.92
C MET A 133 6.46 -28.39 5.05
N THR A 134 7.55 -29.14 4.91
CA THR A 134 7.55 -30.46 4.26
C THR A 134 6.62 -31.42 4.99
N ALA A 135 6.67 -31.49 6.33
CA ALA A 135 5.76 -32.32 7.12
C ALA A 135 4.28 -31.90 6.95
N LYS A 136 3.99 -30.59 7.02
CA LYS A 136 2.64 -30.04 6.80
C LYS A 136 2.09 -30.35 5.40
N SER A 137 2.97 -30.34 4.40
CA SER A 137 2.61 -30.68 3.01
C SER A 137 2.41 -32.19 2.77
N LEU A 138 2.53 -33.04 3.80
CA LEU A 138 2.54 -34.50 3.67
C LEU A 138 3.66 -35.00 2.74
N ASN A 139 4.86 -34.40 2.83
CA ASN A 139 6.03 -34.67 1.99
C ASN A 139 5.85 -34.40 0.50
N ARG A 140 4.88 -33.56 0.12
CA ARG A 140 4.71 -33.11 -1.27
C ARG A 140 5.73 -32.03 -1.63
N LEU A 141 6.13 -31.21 -0.67
CA LEU A 141 7.22 -30.24 -0.81
C LEU A 141 8.56 -30.96 -0.62
N SER A 142 9.36 -31.01 -1.68
CA SER A 142 10.62 -31.76 -1.72
C SER A 142 11.76 -30.84 -2.16
N PHE A 143 12.09 -29.85 -1.34
CA PHE A 143 13.28 -29.02 -1.53
C PHE A 143 14.44 -29.58 -0.71
N ASP A 144 15.65 -29.43 -1.24
CA ASP A 144 16.87 -29.72 -0.49
C ASP A 144 17.02 -28.73 0.69
N PRO A 145 17.85 -29.03 1.70
CA PRO A 145 18.20 -28.05 2.73
C PRO A 145 18.84 -26.78 2.14
N TYR A 146 18.69 -25.66 2.84
CA TYR A 146 19.49 -24.45 2.64
C TYR A 146 20.96 -24.74 2.96
N GLU A 147 21.85 -24.07 2.24
CA GLU A 147 23.30 -24.05 2.45
C GLU A 147 23.74 -22.59 2.69
N PRO A 148 24.57 -22.29 3.72
CA PRO A 148 24.98 -20.92 4.03
C PRO A 148 25.58 -20.16 2.84
N GLU A 149 26.29 -20.85 1.96
CA GLU A 149 26.96 -20.27 0.80
C GLU A 149 25.96 -19.85 -0.29
N LYS A 150 24.77 -20.46 -0.34
CA LYS A 150 23.72 -20.21 -1.34
C LYS A 150 22.64 -19.24 -0.87
N MET A 151 22.78 -18.67 0.32
CA MET A 151 21.85 -17.68 0.90
C MET A 151 22.12 -16.24 0.46
N ASN A 152 22.74 -16.05 -0.71
CA ASN A 152 23.15 -14.74 -1.20
C ASN A 152 22.20 -14.14 -2.26
N LYS A 153 20.94 -14.59 -2.28
CA LYS A 153 19.92 -14.13 -3.23
C LYS A 153 18.59 -13.83 -2.53
N LEU A 154 18.01 -12.67 -2.84
CA LEU A 154 16.65 -12.29 -2.46
C LEU A 154 15.85 -11.87 -3.69
N ALA A 155 14.61 -12.34 -3.80
CA ALA A 155 13.70 -12.01 -4.89
C ALA A 155 12.41 -11.36 -4.38
N PHE A 156 11.94 -10.34 -5.10
CA PHE A 156 10.72 -9.60 -4.83
C PHE A 156 9.73 -9.84 -5.96
N MET A 157 8.68 -10.62 -5.69
CA MET A 157 7.56 -10.78 -6.60
C MET A 157 6.53 -9.70 -6.30
N CYS A 158 6.55 -8.59 -7.03
CA CYS A 158 5.72 -7.42 -6.75
C CYS A 158 5.07 -6.87 -8.02
N ALA A 159 3.78 -6.53 -7.94
CA ALA A 159 2.99 -6.02 -9.06
C ALA A 159 3.64 -4.81 -9.76
N THR A 160 3.34 -4.60 -11.03
CA THR A 160 3.79 -3.40 -11.75
C THR A 160 3.09 -2.16 -11.20
N GLY A 161 3.84 -1.11 -10.87
CA GLY A 161 3.31 0.09 -10.21
C GLY A 161 3.37 0.05 -8.68
N SER A 162 3.70 -1.08 -8.06
CA SER A 162 3.85 -1.22 -6.59
C SER A 162 5.12 -0.54 -6.00
N GLY A 163 5.95 0.10 -6.82
CA GLY A 163 7.14 0.82 -6.34
C GLY A 163 8.42 -0.02 -6.16
N LYS A 164 8.59 -1.10 -6.93
CA LYS A 164 9.80 -1.95 -6.95
C LYS A 164 11.12 -1.16 -7.01
N THR A 165 11.19 -0.09 -7.82
CA THR A 165 12.38 0.76 -7.93
C THR A 165 12.74 1.44 -6.61
N LEU A 166 11.74 1.87 -5.82
CA LEU A 166 11.99 2.49 -4.52
C LEU A 166 12.49 1.46 -3.50
N ILE A 167 11.90 0.25 -3.51
CA ILE A 167 12.37 -0.88 -2.71
C ILE A 167 13.82 -1.21 -3.08
N MET A 168 14.14 -1.27 -4.38
CA MET A 168 15.50 -1.52 -4.88
C MET A 168 16.52 -0.53 -4.32
N HIS A 169 16.20 0.76 -4.32
CA HIS A 169 17.10 1.78 -3.80
C HIS A 169 17.32 1.66 -2.30
N VAL A 170 16.28 1.33 -1.53
CA VAL A 170 16.43 1.07 -0.09
C VAL A 170 17.24 -0.20 0.14
N ASN A 171 17.03 -1.27 -0.62
CA ASN A 171 17.80 -2.51 -0.50
C ASN A 171 19.30 -2.30 -0.68
N ILE A 172 19.73 -1.39 -1.57
CA ILE A 172 21.14 -0.96 -1.67
C ILE A 172 21.62 -0.39 -0.32
N LEU A 173 20.85 0.52 0.27
CA LEU A 173 21.21 1.18 1.52
C LEU A 173 21.17 0.21 2.73
N GLN A 174 20.21 -0.72 2.77
CA GLN A 174 20.11 -1.75 3.80
C GLN A 174 21.31 -2.70 3.71
N TYR A 175 21.64 -3.19 2.52
CA TYR A 175 22.82 -4.03 2.32
C TYR A 175 24.09 -3.31 2.78
N LEU A 176 24.31 -2.07 2.33
CA LEU A 176 25.48 -1.29 2.74
C LEU A 176 25.52 -1.04 4.25
N HIS A 177 24.37 -0.86 4.91
CA HIS A 177 24.30 -0.70 6.36
C HIS A 177 24.83 -1.94 7.09
N TYR A 178 24.32 -3.13 6.76
CA TYR A 178 24.73 -4.38 7.40
C TYR A 178 26.14 -4.81 6.99
N PHE A 179 26.51 -4.61 5.72
CA PHE A 179 27.85 -4.89 5.21
C PHE A 179 28.92 -4.07 5.94
N ARG A 180 28.73 -2.75 6.09
CA ARG A 180 29.68 -1.89 6.83
C ARG A 180 29.77 -2.27 8.31
N ARG A 181 28.66 -2.70 8.91
CA ARG A 181 28.65 -3.20 10.29
C ARG A 181 29.50 -4.47 10.40
N ALA A 182 29.35 -5.42 9.48
CA ALA A 182 30.15 -6.64 9.43
C ALA A 182 31.64 -6.35 9.16
N GLN A 183 31.95 -5.38 8.29
CA GLN A 183 33.34 -4.95 7.99
C GLN A 183 34.10 -4.44 9.23
N ARG A 184 33.41 -3.90 10.24
CA ARG A 184 34.05 -3.49 11.50
C ARG A 184 34.57 -4.68 12.30
N LEU A 185 33.86 -5.81 12.23
CA LEU A 185 34.25 -7.06 12.89
C LEU A 185 35.26 -7.84 12.03
N ASN A 186 35.12 -7.78 10.71
CA ASN A 186 36.02 -8.42 9.76
C ASN A 186 36.41 -7.47 8.62
N SER A 187 37.56 -6.81 8.76
CA SER A 187 38.07 -5.84 7.78
C SER A 187 38.40 -6.43 6.40
N HIS A 188 38.46 -7.77 6.26
CA HIS A 188 38.69 -8.44 4.99
C HIS A 188 37.42 -8.59 4.14
N LEU A 189 36.23 -8.32 4.69
CA LEU A 189 35.00 -8.30 3.90
C LEU A 189 35.06 -7.15 2.87
N SER A 190 35.00 -7.51 1.59
CA SER A 190 34.97 -6.55 0.47
C SER A 190 33.90 -6.96 -0.54
N ILE A 191 33.39 -5.97 -1.27
CA ILE A 191 32.62 -6.16 -2.51
C ILE A 191 33.29 -5.35 -3.62
N ASN A 192 33.23 -5.85 -4.85
CA ASN A 192 33.90 -5.21 -5.98
C ASN A 192 33.12 -3.98 -6.46
N LYS A 193 31.82 -4.15 -6.73
CA LYS A 193 30.94 -3.06 -7.19
C LYS A 193 29.47 -3.35 -6.92
N ILE A 194 28.66 -2.29 -6.98
CA ILE A 194 27.19 -2.37 -7.02
C ILE A 194 26.73 -2.20 -8.46
N ILE A 195 25.95 -3.15 -8.97
CA ILE A 195 25.53 -3.23 -10.37
C ILE A 195 24.01 -3.30 -10.45
N VAL A 196 23.39 -2.41 -11.19
CA VAL A 196 21.98 -2.48 -11.58
C VAL A 196 21.89 -3.01 -13.01
N LEU A 197 21.32 -4.20 -13.18
CA LEU A 197 21.03 -4.81 -14.48
C LEU A 197 19.65 -4.40 -14.95
N ALA A 198 19.62 -3.60 -16.02
CA ALA A 198 18.39 -3.19 -16.69
C ALA A 198 18.15 -4.04 -17.95
N PRO A 199 16.89 -4.27 -18.36
CA PRO A 199 16.56 -5.13 -19.49
C PRO A 199 16.94 -4.51 -20.85
N ASN A 200 17.10 -3.18 -20.93
CA ASN A 200 17.51 -2.45 -22.12
C ASN A 200 18.08 -1.05 -21.77
N GLU A 201 18.63 -0.36 -22.76
CA GLU A 201 19.23 0.96 -22.63
C GLU A 201 18.26 2.06 -22.15
N VAL A 202 16.99 2.02 -22.58
CA VAL A 202 15.98 3.00 -22.15
C VAL A 202 15.70 2.87 -20.65
N MET A 203 15.60 1.64 -20.14
CA MET A 203 15.44 1.38 -18.70
C MET A 203 16.71 1.70 -17.92
N SER A 204 17.90 1.55 -18.53
CA SER A 204 19.16 1.96 -17.91
C SER A 204 19.18 3.47 -17.62
N LEU A 205 18.73 4.28 -18.57
CA LEU A 205 18.61 5.73 -18.40
C LEU A 205 17.56 6.10 -17.34
N GLN A 206 16.43 5.40 -17.31
CA GLN A 206 15.41 5.62 -16.28
C GLN A 206 15.94 5.33 -14.86
N HIS A 207 16.65 4.21 -14.67
CA HIS A 207 17.27 3.87 -13.38
C HIS A 207 18.31 4.92 -12.95
N LEU A 208 19.10 5.46 -13.88
CA LEU A 208 20.06 6.51 -13.59
C LEU A 208 19.38 7.78 -13.03
N GLU A 209 18.32 8.25 -13.67
CA GLU A 209 17.57 9.43 -13.19
C GLU A 209 16.88 9.15 -11.84
N GLU A 210 16.31 7.97 -11.65
CA GLU A 210 15.68 7.58 -10.39
C GLU A 210 16.71 7.47 -9.25
N LEU A 211 17.90 6.90 -9.49
CA LEU A 211 18.98 6.81 -8.48
C LEU A 211 19.47 8.21 -8.06
N LYS A 212 19.57 9.13 -9.03
CA LYS A 212 19.91 10.54 -8.78
C LYS A 212 18.87 11.23 -7.90
N LEU A 213 17.59 10.95 -8.09
CA LEU A 213 16.52 11.43 -7.20
C LEU A 213 16.59 10.82 -5.80
N SER A 214 17.18 9.65 -5.65
CA SER A 214 17.39 8.98 -4.35
C SER A 214 18.70 9.34 -3.66
N SER A 215 19.45 10.32 -4.18
CA SER A 215 20.77 10.72 -3.69
C SER A 215 21.77 9.54 -3.63
N ILE A 216 21.70 8.62 -4.60
CA ILE A 216 22.65 7.52 -4.77
C ILE A 216 23.59 7.86 -5.94
N SER A 217 24.90 7.79 -5.71
CA SER A 217 25.93 8.05 -6.74
C SER A 217 25.92 6.92 -7.76
N ALA A 218 25.46 7.22 -8.98
CA ALA A 218 25.31 6.22 -10.04
C ALA A 218 25.77 6.73 -11.40
N GLY A 219 26.27 5.83 -12.24
CA GLY A 219 26.69 6.09 -13.62
C GLY A 219 26.34 4.94 -14.56
N LEU A 220 26.24 5.23 -15.87
CA LEU A 220 26.15 4.16 -16.88
C LEU A 220 27.50 3.48 -17.02
N PHE A 221 27.49 2.16 -17.21
CA PHE A 221 28.73 1.42 -17.48
C PHE A 221 29.42 1.93 -18.75
N GLN A 222 30.68 2.35 -18.59
CA GLN A 222 31.56 2.76 -19.68
C GLN A 222 32.72 1.77 -19.79
N LYS A 223 32.89 1.18 -20.98
CA LYS A 223 33.85 0.10 -21.23
C LYS A 223 35.30 0.59 -21.10
N GLU A 224 35.56 1.85 -21.41
CA GLU A 224 36.89 2.45 -21.49
C GLU A 224 37.60 2.52 -20.12
N TYR A 225 36.82 2.66 -19.04
CA TYR A 225 37.36 2.82 -17.70
C TYR A 225 37.54 1.48 -16.97
N GLY A 226 36.78 0.44 -17.36
CA GLY A 226 36.70 -0.83 -16.61
C GLY A 226 35.91 -0.67 -15.30
N VAL A 227 35.48 -1.79 -14.70
CA VAL A 227 34.50 -1.81 -13.59
C VAL A 227 35.05 -1.16 -12.31
N LEU A 228 36.28 -1.51 -11.92
CA LEU A 228 36.88 -1.06 -10.66
C LEU A 228 37.34 0.41 -10.69
N LYS A 229 37.52 1.03 -11.86
CA LYS A 229 37.99 2.43 -11.97
C LYS A 229 36.85 3.44 -12.13
N GLN A 230 35.59 2.99 -12.22
CA GLN A 230 34.44 3.90 -12.21
C GLN A 230 34.29 4.56 -10.84
N ARG A 231 34.10 5.89 -10.84
CA ARG A 231 34.10 6.73 -9.63
C ARG A 231 32.79 6.64 -8.86
N GLU A 232 31.72 6.29 -9.56
CA GLU A 232 30.36 6.19 -9.03
C GLU A 232 30.20 4.94 -8.17
N ASP A 233 29.37 4.98 -7.13
CA ASP A 233 29.18 3.85 -6.23
C ASP A 233 28.40 2.71 -6.92
N VAL A 234 27.43 3.09 -7.76
CA VAL A 234 26.54 2.19 -8.49
C VAL A 234 26.76 2.31 -10.00
N ILE A 235 26.85 1.17 -10.68
CA ILE A 235 26.92 1.09 -12.14
C ILE A 235 25.59 0.56 -12.68
N VAL A 236 25.03 1.24 -13.68
CA VAL A 236 23.83 0.76 -14.41
C VAL A 236 24.25 0.22 -15.77
N ILE A 237 23.84 -1.00 -16.10
CA ILE A 237 24.16 -1.65 -17.39
C ILE A 237 22.96 -2.38 -17.99
N ASP A 238 22.82 -2.25 -19.30
CA ASP A 238 21.90 -3.02 -20.12
C ASP A 238 22.38 -4.47 -20.24
N MET A 239 21.54 -5.42 -19.85
CA MET A 239 21.83 -6.85 -19.90
C MET A 239 22.13 -7.37 -21.32
N ASN A 240 21.65 -6.71 -22.38
CA ASN A 240 22.00 -7.04 -23.77
C ASN A 240 23.47 -6.73 -24.12
N LYS A 241 24.12 -5.84 -23.37
CA LYS A 241 25.53 -5.49 -23.55
C LYS A 241 26.46 -6.55 -22.96
N LEU A 242 25.96 -7.46 -22.11
CA LEU A 242 26.71 -8.59 -21.56
C LEU A 242 26.78 -9.75 -22.57
N LYS A 243 27.98 -10.31 -22.76
CA LYS A 243 28.27 -11.48 -23.61
C LYS A 243 29.41 -12.31 -22.99
N GLU A 244 29.64 -13.52 -23.49
CA GLU A 244 30.83 -14.30 -23.15
C GLU A 244 32.11 -13.56 -23.56
N GLU A 245 32.15 -13.07 -24.81
CA GLU A 245 33.28 -12.29 -25.33
C GLU A 245 32.86 -10.85 -25.63
N GLY A 246 33.66 -9.90 -25.13
CA GLY A 246 33.44 -8.47 -25.35
C GLY A 246 33.80 -8.03 -26.78
N ARG A 247 32.93 -7.26 -27.43
CA ARG A 247 33.14 -6.62 -28.75
C ARG A 247 33.02 -5.11 -28.65
N VAL A 248 32.89 -4.38 -29.76
CA VAL A 248 32.81 -2.91 -29.75
C VAL A 248 31.67 -2.38 -28.86
N LYS A 249 30.47 -2.98 -28.95
CA LYS A 249 29.27 -2.57 -28.18
C LYS A 249 28.93 -3.47 -26.99
N THR A 250 29.74 -4.50 -26.72
CA THR A 250 29.48 -5.51 -25.69
C THR A 250 30.69 -5.71 -24.79
N VAL A 251 30.45 -6.21 -23.58
CA VAL A 251 31.47 -6.46 -22.57
C VAL A 251 31.37 -7.91 -22.10
N ALA A 252 32.53 -8.51 -21.81
CA ALA A 252 32.62 -9.87 -21.28
C ALA A 252 32.10 -9.89 -19.83
N VAL A 253 31.23 -10.83 -19.49
CA VAL A 253 30.66 -10.96 -18.14
C VAL A 253 31.76 -11.14 -17.09
N ASP A 254 32.79 -11.93 -17.40
CA ASP A 254 33.90 -12.20 -16.47
C ASP A 254 34.74 -10.96 -16.13
N SER A 255 34.64 -9.88 -16.92
CA SER A 255 35.36 -8.62 -16.62
C SER A 255 34.83 -7.87 -15.39
N PHE A 256 33.67 -8.28 -14.87
CA PHE A 256 33.07 -7.74 -13.65
C PHE A 256 33.45 -8.53 -12.39
N GLU A 257 34.17 -9.64 -12.52
CA GLU A 257 34.42 -10.59 -11.43
C GLU A 257 33.10 -11.10 -10.78
N GLN A 258 33.20 -11.88 -9.70
CA GLN A 258 32.06 -12.62 -9.13
C GLN A 258 31.53 -12.05 -7.80
N ASN A 259 32.31 -11.18 -7.15
CA ASN A 259 31.99 -10.64 -5.83
C ASN A 259 31.33 -9.25 -5.91
N ASN A 260 30.15 -9.17 -6.56
CA ASN A 260 29.40 -7.92 -6.71
C ASN A 260 28.06 -7.95 -5.97
N LEU A 261 27.56 -6.77 -5.61
CA LEU A 261 26.15 -6.58 -5.27
C LEU A 261 25.35 -6.32 -6.56
N VAL A 262 24.51 -7.26 -6.97
CA VAL A 262 23.77 -7.20 -8.23
C VAL A 262 22.28 -6.99 -7.99
N LEU A 263 21.69 -5.99 -8.64
CA LEU A 263 20.27 -5.69 -8.59
C LEU A 263 19.66 -5.90 -9.97
N VAL A 264 18.75 -6.85 -10.11
CA VAL A 264 18.21 -7.31 -11.39
C VAL A 264 16.77 -6.83 -11.54
N ASP A 265 16.55 -5.91 -12.47
CA ASP A 265 15.20 -5.53 -12.88
C ASP A 265 14.64 -6.53 -13.90
N GLU A 266 13.34 -6.82 -13.81
CA GLU A 266 12.65 -7.83 -14.61
C GLU A 266 13.30 -9.24 -14.54
N GLY A 267 13.60 -9.69 -13.32
CA GLY A 267 14.31 -10.95 -13.04
C GLY A 267 13.65 -12.23 -13.60
N HIS A 268 12.38 -12.19 -14.01
CA HIS A 268 11.77 -13.33 -14.72
C HIS A 268 12.41 -13.61 -16.09
N ARG A 269 13.08 -12.61 -16.69
CA ARG A 269 13.75 -12.79 -17.98
C ARG A 269 14.97 -13.66 -17.82
N GLY A 270 15.16 -14.59 -18.76
CA GLY A 270 16.25 -15.56 -18.74
C GLY A 270 15.86 -16.93 -18.20
N LEU A 271 14.79 -17.03 -17.40
CA LEU A 271 14.38 -18.29 -16.76
C LEU A 271 13.88 -19.36 -17.74
N SER A 272 13.44 -18.96 -18.94
CA SER A 272 12.94 -19.87 -19.99
C SER A 272 14.02 -20.27 -21.02
N GLY A 273 15.26 -20.47 -20.59
CA GLY A 273 16.35 -21.03 -21.43
C GLY A 273 17.21 -20.01 -22.20
N ASN A 274 17.34 -18.77 -21.72
CA ASN A 274 18.29 -17.79 -22.27
C ASN A 274 19.48 -17.60 -21.32
N ILE A 275 20.62 -17.16 -21.86
CA ILE A 275 21.92 -17.04 -21.17
C ILE A 275 21.90 -15.96 -20.07
N TRP A 276 20.89 -15.09 -20.03
CA TRP A 276 20.79 -14.01 -19.05
C TRP A 276 20.76 -14.48 -17.59
N TYR A 277 20.15 -15.64 -17.35
CA TYR A 277 20.14 -16.24 -16.02
C TYR A 277 21.55 -16.62 -15.54
N ASP A 278 22.34 -17.22 -16.44
CA ASP A 278 23.74 -17.56 -16.18
C ASP A 278 24.57 -16.30 -15.88
N TYR A 279 24.45 -15.28 -16.73
CA TYR A 279 25.24 -14.05 -16.61
C TYR A 279 25.02 -13.33 -15.29
N ARG A 280 23.77 -13.13 -14.87
CA ARG A 280 23.52 -12.47 -13.59
C ARG A 280 23.94 -13.30 -12.38
N THR A 281 23.85 -14.63 -12.49
CA THR A 281 24.29 -15.56 -11.43
C THR A 281 25.81 -15.52 -11.27
N ARG A 282 26.57 -15.48 -12.37
CA ARG A 282 28.04 -15.34 -12.35
C ARG A 282 28.50 -14.02 -11.73
N LEU A 283 27.81 -12.92 -12.02
CA LEU A 283 28.16 -11.60 -11.49
C LEU A 283 28.08 -11.51 -9.95
N SER A 284 27.21 -12.31 -9.33
CA SER A 284 26.97 -12.32 -7.89
C SER A 284 27.37 -13.63 -7.21
N ALA A 285 28.16 -14.51 -7.86
CA ALA A 285 28.41 -15.85 -7.32
C ALA A 285 29.11 -15.83 -5.95
N GLU A 286 30.04 -14.91 -5.74
CA GLU A 286 30.70 -14.67 -4.43
C GLU A 286 30.13 -13.44 -3.70
N GLY A 287 29.24 -12.71 -4.37
CA GLY A 287 28.62 -11.48 -3.87
C GLY A 287 27.19 -11.70 -3.38
N PHE A 288 26.28 -10.79 -3.71
CA PHE A 288 24.86 -10.85 -3.31
C PHE A 288 23.94 -10.35 -4.42
N ALA A 289 22.78 -10.97 -4.59
CA ALA A 289 21.79 -10.62 -5.62
C ALA A 289 20.44 -10.21 -5.03
N PHE A 290 19.88 -9.12 -5.55
CA PHE A 290 18.49 -8.75 -5.40
C PHE A 290 17.78 -8.82 -6.76
N GLU A 291 16.69 -9.58 -6.87
CA GLU A 291 15.93 -9.69 -8.11
C GLU A 291 14.49 -9.18 -7.96
N TYR A 292 14.00 -8.45 -8.96
CA TYR A 292 12.68 -7.82 -8.92
C TYR A 292 11.86 -8.22 -10.14
N SER A 293 10.63 -8.68 -9.93
CA SER A 293 9.74 -9.04 -11.04
C SER A 293 8.27 -9.01 -10.62
N ALA A 294 7.38 -8.72 -11.57
CA ALA A 294 5.95 -8.93 -11.36
C ALA A 294 5.49 -10.35 -11.74
N THR A 295 6.28 -11.07 -12.54
CA THR A 295 5.81 -12.28 -13.25
C THR A 295 6.64 -13.52 -12.95
N PHE A 296 7.15 -13.66 -11.72
CA PHE A 296 7.85 -14.89 -11.32
C PHE A 296 6.92 -16.11 -11.36
N LYS A 297 5.67 -15.97 -10.90
CA LYS A 297 4.67 -17.05 -10.90
C LYS A 297 4.44 -17.65 -12.30
N GLN A 298 4.47 -16.83 -13.35
CA GLN A 298 4.31 -17.31 -14.73
C GLN A 298 5.60 -17.89 -15.32
N ALA A 299 6.76 -17.37 -14.92
CA ALA A 299 8.04 -17.86 -15.41
C ALA A 299 8.49 -19.16 -14.74
N LEU A 300 8.09 -19.36 -13.48
CA LEU A 300 8.39 -20.53 -12.67
C LEU A 300 7.24 -21.54 -12.80
N ASN A 301 7.42 -22.51 -13.69
CA ASN A 301 6.41 -23.53 -13.96
C ASN A 301 6.35 -24.56 -12.82
N ALA A 302 5.71 -24.21 -11.71
CA ALA A 302 5.67 -25.02 -10.47
C ALA A 302 5.12 -26.45 -10.66
N ASP A 303 4.33 -26.66 -11.71
CA ASP A 303 3.74 -27.96 -12.08
C ASP A 303 4.64 -28.83 -12.97
N SER A 304 5.81 -28.33 -13.36
CA SER A 304 6.67 -29.00 -14.33
C SER A 304 7.27 -30.29 -13.80
N LYS A 305 7.39 -31.27 -14.69
CA LYS A 305 8.10 -32.52 -14.43
C LYS A 305 9.58 -32.46 -14.84
N LYS A 306 10.01 -31.41 -15.56
CA LYS A 306 11.40 -31.25 -15.99
C LYS A 306 12.27 -30.87 -14.79
N LYS A 307 13.45 -31.47 -14.69
CA LYS A 307 14.38 -31.22 -13.58
C LYS A 307 14.80 -29.75 -13.50
N GLU A 308 15.22 -29.15 -14.60
CA GLU A 308 15.66 -27.74 -14.65
C GLU A 308 14.58 -26.76 -14.15
N GLU A 309 13.32 -26.97 -14.53
CA GLU A 309 12.20 -26.11 -14.10
C GLU A 309 11.87 -26.32 -12.60
N LYS A 310 12.11 -27.52 -12.05
CA LYS A 310 11.98 -27.80 -10.61
C LYS A 310 13.11 -27.18 -9.80
N ASP A 311 14.35 -27.29 -10.28
CA ASP A 311 15.53 -26.72 -9.62
C ASP A 311 15.39 -25.19 -9.54
N LEU A 312 14.87 -24.55 -10.61
CA LEU A 312 14.52 -23.13 -10.59
C LEU A 312 13.39 -22.80 -9.61
N MET A 313 12.32 -23.59 -9.58
CA MET A 313 11.22 -23.39 -8.62
C MET A 313 11.71 -23.50 -7.18
N GLU A 314 12.60 -24.44 -6.90
CA GLU A 314 13.21 -24.59 -5.58
C GLU A 314 14.07 -23.38 -5.21
N GLU A 315 14.96 -22.94 -6.11
CA GLU A 315 15.82 -21.78 -5.86
C GLU A 315 15.00 -20.52 -5.54
N TYR A 316 13.96 -20.24 -6.34
CA TYR A 316 13.09 -19.08 -6.10
C TYR A 316 12.13 -19.29 -4.93
N GLY A 317 11.65 -20.50 -4.66
CA GLY A 317 10.87 -20.81 -3.46
C GLY A 317 11.66 -20.53 -2.17
N LYS A 318 12.99 -20.70 -2.23
CA LYS A 318 13.92 -20.35 -1.14
C LYS A 318 14.39 -18.90 -1.12
N SER A 319 14.23 -18.15 -2.21
CA SER A 319 14.77 -16.79 -2.36
C SER A 319 13.70 -15.69 -2.40
N ILE A 320 12.45 -16.00 -2.76
CA ILE A 320 11.35 -15.01 -2.79
C ILE A 320 10.97 -14.64 -1.36
N ILE A 321 11.40 -13.45 -0.95
CA ILE A 321 11.15 -12.91 0.39
C ILE A 321 9.79 -12.21 0.49
N MET A 322 9.28 -11.72 -0.64
CA MET A 322 8.00 -11.02 -0.69
C MET A 322 7.19 -11.45 -1.91
N ASP A 323 5.93 -11.83 -1.65
CA ASP A 323 4.87 -11.95 -2.65
C ASP A 323 3.83 -10.84 -2.43
N TYR A 324 3.87 -9.85 -3.32
CA TYR A 324 2.82 -8.85 -3.53
C TYR A 324 2.44 -8.81 -5.02
N SER A 325 2.05 -9.97 -5.54
CA SER A 325 1.51 -10.17 -6.89
C SER A 325 0.31 -9.28 -7.21
N TYR A 326 -0.16 -9.32 -8.48
CA TYR A 326 -1.21 -8.41 -8.95
C TYR A 326 -2.52 -8.59 -8.17
N LYS A 327 -2.80 -9.81 -7.72
CA LYS A 327 -3.90 -10.15 -6.80
C LYS A 327 -4.03 -9.17 -5.64
N TYR A 328 -2.97 -9.04 -4.85
CA TYR A 328 -2.96 -8.19 -3.66
C TYR A 328 -3.09 -6.72 -4.03
N PHE A 329 -2.34 -6.26 -5.04
CA PHE A 329 -2.40 -4.89 -5.53
C PHE A 329 -3.83 -4.48 -5.92
N TYR A 330 -4.53 -5.34 -6.67
CA TYR A 330 -5.89 -5.10 -7.10
C TYR A 330 -6.92 -5.21 -5.95
N GLU A 331 -6.81 -6.24 -5.11
CA GLU A 331 -7.70 -6.45 -3.95
C GLU A 331 -7.62 -5.30 -2.95
N ASP A 332 -6.44 -4.72 -2.77
CA ASP A 332 -6.16 -3.58 -1.90
C ASP A 332 -6.67 -2.24 -2.44
N GLY A 333 -7.13 -2.20 -3.70
CA GLY A 333 -7.69 -1.00 -4.31
C GLY A 333 -6.69 -0.11 -5.05
N TYR A 334 -5.46 -0.58 -5.26
CA TYR A 334 -4.45 0.16 -6.00
C TYR A 334 -4.63 0.00 -7.51
N GLY A 335 -4.23 1.05 -8.24
CA GLY A 335 -4.35 1.09 -9.69
C GLY A 335 -5.77 1.34 -10.18
N LYS A 336 -5.93 1.28 -11.50
CA LYS A 336 -7.21 1.35 -12.19
C LYS A 336 -7.94 0.02 -12.06
N ASP A 337 -9.26 0.08 -12.12
CA ASP A 337 -10.05 -1.07 -12.56
C ASP A 337 -9.71 -1.40 -14.01
N TYR A 338 -10.18 -2.55 -14.47
CA TYR A 338 -10.07 -2.92 -15.87
C TYR A 338 -11.38 -3.52 -16.36
N ARG A 339 -11.63 -3.32 -17.66
CA ARG A 339 -12.74 -3.91 -18.39
C ARG A 339 -12.21 -4.47 -19.70
N ILE A 340 -12.69 -5.65 -20.08
CA ILE A 340 -12.19 -6.37 -21.24
C ILE A 340 -13.37 -6.68 -22.16
N TYR A 341 -13.29 -6.19 -23.40
CA TYR A 341 -14.15 -6.62 -24.49
C TYR A 341 -13.38 -7.62 -25.35
N ASN A 342 -14.06 -8.71 -25.73
CA ASN A 342 -13.50 -9.72 -26.62
C ASN A 342 -14.36 -9.86 -27.88
N LEU A 343 -13.70 -9.88 -29.03
CA LEU A 343 -14.33 -10.14 -30.31
C LEU A 343 -14.49 -11.65 -30.53
N GLN A 344 -15.72 -12.13 -30.76
CA GLN A 344 -15.96 -13.55 -31.13
C GLN A 344 -15.45 -13.84 -32.56
N GLU A 345 -15.07 -15.09 -32.84
CA GLU A 345 -14.36 -15.51 -34.08
C GLU A 345 -15.20 -15.45 -35.37
N SER A 346 -16.52 -15.20 -35.28
CA SER A 346 -17.46 -15.30 -36.40
C SER A 346 -18.06 -13.97 -36.88
N MET A 347 -17.43 -12.83 -36.58
CA MET A 347 -17.99 -11.51 -36.93
C MET A 347 -17.66 -11.09 -38.37
N ASP A 348 -18.63 -10.49 -39.06
CA ASP A 348 -18.42 -9.88 -40.37
C ASP A 348 -17.61 -8.57 -40.27
N GLU A 349 -17.27 -7.99 -41.42
CA GLU A 349 -16.49 -6.75 -41.48
C GLU A 349 -17.24 -5.54 -40.89
N GLU A 350 -18.57 -5.50 -40.95
CA GLU A 350 -19.34 -4.37 -40.41
C GLU A 350 -19.36 -4.43 -38.87
N GLN A 351 -19.54 -5.62 -38.31
CA GLN A 351 -19.48 -5.87 -36.87
C GLN A 351 -18.10 -5.54 -36.28
N LYS A 352 -17.00 -5.84 -37.00
CA LYS A 352 -15.64 -5.40 -36.59
C LYS A 352 -15.52 -3.89 -36.56
N VAL A 353 -16.06 -3.19 -37.54
CA VAL A 353 -16.02 -1.72 -37.58
C VAL A 353 -16.92 -1.11 -36.50
N LEU A 354 -18.07 -1.71 -36.18
CA LEU A 354 -18.90 -1.33 -35.04
C LEU A 354 -18.16 -1.52 -33.71
N TYR A 355 -17.44 -2.63 -33.54
CA TYR A 355 -16.62 -2.88 -32.35
C TYR A 355 -15.50 -1.85 -32.18
N LEU A 356 -14.79 -1.52 -33.27
CA LEU A 356 -13.78 -0.45 -33.27
C LEU A 356 -14.40 0.94 -33.04
N THR A 357 -15.63 1.17 -33.53
CA THR A 357 -16.39 2.39 -33.25
C THR A 357 -16.72 2.49 -31.76
N GLY A 358 -17.14 1.39 -31.13
CA GLY A 358 -17.33 1.30 -29.69
C GLY A 358 -16.04 1.55 -28.89
N CYS A 359 -14.90 1.00 -29.35
CA CYS A 359 -13.58 1.31 -28.77
C CYS A 359 -13.26 2.81 -28.80
N LEU A 360 -13.46 3.45 -29.95
CA LEU A 360 -13.26 4.89 -30.10
C LEU A 360 -14.23 5.69 -29.21
N LEU A 361 -15.48 5.25 -29.09
CA LEU A 361 -16.49 5.89 -28.23
C LEU A 361 -16.15 5.76 -26.75
N CYS A 362 -15.67 4.61 -26.28
CA CYS A 362 -15.22 4.43 -24.90
C CYS A 362 -14.06 5.38 -24.57
N PHE A 363 -13.10 5.50 -25.48
CA PHE A 363 -11.99 6.45 -25.32
C PHE A 363 -12.46 7.90 -25.36
N TYR A 364 -13.36 8.24 -26.29
CA TYR A 364 -13.96 9.56 -26.39
C TYR A 364 -14.71 9.94 -25.10
N GLN A 365 -15.47 9.02 -24.51
CA GLN A 365 -16.13 9.24 -23.22
C GLN A 365 -15.13 9.65 -22.13
N GLN A 366 -13.99 8.95 -22.03
CA GLN A 366 -12.92 9.30 -21.09
C GLN A 366 -12.35 10.70 -21.39
N MET A 367 -12.07 11.02 -22.65
CA MET A 367 -11.55 12.33 -23.04
C MET A 367 -12.54 13.48 -22.77
N LYS A 368 -13.83 13.26 -23.06
CA LYS A 368 -14.90 14.21 -22.80
C LYS A 368 -15.01 14.47 -21.31
N LEU A 369 -15.11 13.42 -20.50
CA LEU A 369 -15.21 13.54 -19.04
C LEU A 369 -14.00 14.26 -18.42
N PHE A 370 -12.78 13.95 -18.88
CA PHE A 370 -11.56 14.63 -18.44
C PHE A 370 -11.59 16.13 -18.76
N THR A 371 -12.04 16.49 -19.96
CA THR A 371 -12.09 17.88 -20.43
C THR A 371 -13.14 18.70 -19.68
N GLU A 372 -14.32 18.15 -19.45
CA GLU A 372 -15.42 18.86 -18.78
C GLU A 372 -15.18 19.03 -17.26
N LYS A 373 -14.59 18.02 -16.60
CA LYS A 373 -14.38 18.05 -15.13
C LYS A 373 -13.12 18.76 -14.67
N GLY A 374 -12.13 18.91 -15.55
CA GLY A 374 -10.93 19.73 -15.35
C GLY A 374 -10.41 19.78 -13.91
N GLY A 375 -10.63 20.93 -13.24
CA GLY A 375 -10.13 21.22 -11.89
C GLY A 375 -10.59 20.25 -10.80
N GLU A 376 -11.78 19.65 -10.89
CA GLU A 376 -12.27 18.64 -9.93
C GLU A 376 -11.34 17.42 -9.86
N LEU A 377 -10.73 17.06 -10.99
CA LEU A 377 -9.87 15.88 -11.13
C LEU A 377 -8.44 16.12 -10.61
N GLN A 378 -8.07 17.38 -10.35
CA GLN A 378 -6.70 17.75 -9.99
C GLN A 378 -6.25 17.03 -8.71
N LYS A 379 -7.10 16.95 -7.69
CA LYS A 379 -6.80 16.26 -6.42
C LYS A 379 -6.60 14.74 -6.61
N PHE A 380 -7.22 14.16 -7.63
CA PHE A 380 -7.14 12.73 -7.95
C PHE A 380 -5.95 12.38 -8.84
N HIS A 381 -5.17 13.38 -9.28
CA HIS A 381 -4.03 13.22 -10.16
C HIS A 381 -4.34 12.34 -11.38
N ILE A 382 -5.56 12.47 -11.92
CA ILE A 382 -5.95 11.80 -13.17
C ILE A 382 -5.19 12.48 -14.30
N GLU A 383 -4.51 11.68 -15.11
CA GLU A 383 -3.79 12.17 -16.28
C GLU A 383 -4.68 12.15 -17.53
N LYS A 384 -4.38 13.03 -18.49
CA LYS A 384 -5.12 13.13 -19.75
C LYS A 384 -5.13 11.75 -20.45
N PRO A 385 -6.30 11.17 -20.77
CA PRO A 385 -6.39 9.83 -21.36
C PRO A 385 -5.56 9.67 -22.65
N LEU A 386 -5.11 8.43 -22.88
CA LEU A 386 -4.35 8.00 -24.06
C LEU A 386 -4.89 6.64 -24.53
N LEU A 387 -5.22 6.56 -25.82
CA LEU A 387 -5.59 5.33 -26.53
C LEU A 387 -4.35 4.70 -27.16
N VAL A 388 -4.10 3.43 -26.85
CA VAL A 388 -2.92 2.70 -27.35
C VAL A 388 -3.37 1.50 -28.20
N PHE A 389 -2.92 1.44 -29.44
CA PHE A 389 -3.04 0.25 -30.28
C PHE A 389 -1.71 -0.50 -30.34
N VAL A 390 -1.73 -1.79 -30.02
CA VAL A 390 -0.55 -2.65 -30.06
C VAL A 390 -0.81 -3.83 -31.00
N GLY A 391 0.00 -3.90 -32.05
CA GLY A 391 -0.01 -4.96 -33.06
C GLY A 391 1.30 -5.75 -33.08
N ASN A 392 1.25 -7.02 -33.48
CA ASN A 392 2.45 -7.85 -33.68
C ASN A 392 3.02 -7.69 -35.10
N ARG A 393 2.15 -7.52 -36.11
CA ARG A 393 2.51 -7.38 -37.52
C ARG A 393 2.52 -5.90 -37.90
N VAL A 394 3.72 -5.40 -38.21
CA VAL A 394 3.91 -4.01 -38.67
C VAL A 394 3.98 -3.95 -40.19
N THR A 395 4.87 -4.74 -40.81
CA THR A 395 5.07 -4.79 -42.27
C THR A 395 5.00 -6.22 -42.85
N ALA A 396 5.01 -7.24 -42.00
CA ALA A 396 4.97 -8.64 -42.41
C ALA A 396 3.54 -9.11 -42.69
N VAL A 397 3.31 -9.63 -43.90
CA VAL A 397 2.02 -10.10 -44.39
C VAL A 397 2.10 -11.58 -44.77
N THR A 398 1.09 -12.38 -44.40
CA THR A 398 1.01 -13.81 -44.76
C THR A 398 0.43 -14.05 -46.15
N ARG A 399 -0.35 -13.09 -46.69
CA ARG A 399 -0.89 -13.08 -48.06
C ARG A 399 -0.77 -11.67 -48.65
N LYS A 400 -0.69 -11.54 -49.98
CA LYS A 400 -0.49 -10.25 -50.67
C LYS A 400 -1.60 -9.21 -50.40
N ASP A 401 -2.81 -9.66 -50.05
CA ASP A 401 -3.99 -8.80 -49.87
C ASP A 401 -4.42 -8.60 -48.40
N GLU A 402 -3.67 -9.15 -47.43
CA GLU A 402 -3.99 -9.05 -46.00
C GLU A 402 -3.46 -7.72 -45.41
N LEU A 403 -4.21 -7.08 -44.51
CA LEU A 403 -3.73 -5.90 -43.78
C LEU A 403 -2.78 -6.34 -42.65
N THR A 404 -1.71 -5.58 -42.40
CA THR A 404 -0.99 -5.72 -41.12
C THR A 404 -1.82 -5.15 -39.97
N ASP A 405 -1.48 -5.50 -38.73
CA ASP A 405 -2.25 -5.09 -37.55
C ASP A 405 -2.32 -3.55 -37.43
N VAL A 406 -1.22 -2.86 -37.75
CA VAL A 406 -1.15 -1.41 -37.75
C VAL A 406 -1.97 -0.81 -38.90
N GLU A 407 -1.93 -1.43 -40.08
CA GLU A 407 -2.71 -0.98 -41.25
C GLU A 407 -4.22 -1.12 -41.03
N GLU A 408 -4.68 -2.14 -40.31
CA GLU A 408 -6.10 -2.35 -39.97
C GLU A 408 -6.65 -1.18 -39.14
N VAL A 409 -5.87 -0.67 -38.18
CA VAL A 409 -6.23 0.50 -37.37
C VAL A 409 -6.25 1.78 -38.21
N LEU A 410 -5.23 1.99 -39.06
CA LEU A 410 -5.15 3.19 -39.88
C LEU A 410 -6.26 3.26 -40.93
N ASP A 411 -6.61 2.12 -41.54
CA ASP A 411 -7.72 2.00 -42.47
C ASP A 411 -9.08 2.26 -41.78
N PHE A 412 -9.27 1.77 -40.55
CA PHE A 412 -10.44 2.11 -39.74
C PHE A 412 -10.54 3.62 -39.48
N ILE A 413 -9.44 4.25 -39.03
CA ILE A 413 -9.42 5.69 -38.73
C ILE A 413 -9.73 6.51 -39.99
N ASP A 414 -9.08 6.21 -41.12
CA ASP A 414 -9.33 6.92 -42.39
C ASP A 414 -10.79 6.78 -42.83
N LYS A 415 -11.35 5.56 -42.78
CA LYS A 415 -12.77 5.33 -43.12
C LYS A 415 -13.73 6.03 -42.16
N PHE A 416 -13.40 6.09 -40.86
CA PHE A 416 -14.23 6.74 -39.85
C PHE A 416 -14.31 8.26 -40.09
N VAL A 417 -13.18 8.91 -40.37
CA VAL A 417 -13.16 10.36 -40.61
C VAL A 417 -13.74 10.73 -41.99
N ARG A 418 -13.48 9.91 -43.01
CA ARG A 418 -13.87 10.19 -44.39
C ARG A 418 -15.36 9.95 -44.67
N ASN A 419 -15.95 8.92 -44.07
CA ASN A 419 -17.32 8.50 -44.37
C ASN A 419 -18.31 8.95 -43.28
N ARG A 420 -18.49 10.27 -43.13
CA ARG A 420 -19.34 10.87 -42.06
C ARG A 420 -20.68 10.18 -41.87
N SER A 421 -21.47 10.00 -42.94
CA SER A 421 -22.80 9.40 -42.86
C SER A 421 -22.79 8.00 -42.23
N LYS A 422 -21.84 7.13 -42.61
CA LYS A 422 -21.72 5.78 -42.05
C LYS A 422 -21.21 5.81 -40.62
N SER A 423 -20.28 6.71 -40.31
CA SER A 423 -19.74 6.85 -38.96
C SER A 423 -20.83 7.31 -37.99
N VAL A 424 -21.66 8.27 -38.38
CA VAL A 424 -22.81 8.74 -37.59
C VAL A 424 -23.82 7.61 -37.36
N GLU A 425 -24.13 6.81 -38.38
CA GLU A 425 -25.01 5.64 -38.26
C GLU A 425 -24.47 4.63 -37.23
N ARG A 426 -23.17 4.32 -37.29
CA ARG A 426 -22.51 3.40 -36.35
C ARG A 426 -22.45 3.94 -34.93
N ILE A 427 -22.18 5.23 -34.76
CA ILE A 427 -22.23 5.91 -33.46
C ILE A 427 -23.63 5.76 -32.85
N LYS A 428 -24.67 6.00 -33.65
CA LYS A 428 -26.05 5.85 -33.22
C LYS A 428 -26.34 4.40 -32.79
N ALA A 429 -25.94 3.41 -33.57
CA ALA A 429 -26.12 2.00 -33.24
C ALA A 429 -25.47 1.64 -31.90
N VAL A 430 -24.24 2.10 -31.66
CA VAL A 430 -23.50 1.87 -30.41
C VAL A 430 -24.15 2.57 -29.21
N LEU A 431 -24.67 3.79 -29.37
CA LEU A 431 -25.31 4.52 -28.27
C LEU A 431 -26.74 4.05 -27.95
N MET A 432 -27.38 3.34 -28.88
CA MET A 432 -28.76 2.82 -28.75
C MET A 432 -28.80 1.32 -28.43
N ASP A 433 -27.66 0.70 -28.11
CA ASP A 433 -27.54 -0.74 -27.84
C ASP A 433 -28.08 -1.61 -29.00
N ASP A 434 -27.90 -1.15 -30.25
CA ASP A 434 -28.39 -1.79 -31.49
C ASP A 434 -27.20 -2.20 -32.39
N THR A 435 -26.13 -2.72 -31.78
CA THR A 435 -24.91 -3.06 -32.53
C THR A 435 -24.96 -4.46 -33.15
N GLY A 436 -25.86 -5.31 -32.68
CA GLY A 436 -25.84 -6.74 -32.98
C GLY A 436 -24.63 -7.49 -32.41
N LEU A 437 -23.82 -6.83 -31.56
CA LEU A 437 -22.74 -7.42 -30.78
C LEU A 437 -23.34 -7.82 -29.43
N SER A 438 -23.42 -9.10 -29.12
CA SER A 438 -23.95 -9.56 -27.84
C SER A 438 -22.87 -10.08 -26.89
N ASP A 439 -23.03 -9.79 -25.61
CA ASP A 439 -22.27 -10.42 -24.53
C ASP A 439 -22.70 -11.89 -24.32
N VAL A 440 -22.00 -12.60 -23.44
CA VAL A 440 -22.31 -14.01 -23.09
C VAL A 440 -23.69 -14.19 -22.44
N ARG A 441 -24.31 -13.10 -21.97
CA ARG A 441 -25.65 -13.08 -21.36
C ARG A 441 -26.75 -12.67 -22.36
N GLY A 442 -26.39 -12.43 -23.62
CA GLY A 442 -27.32 -12.02 -24.68
C GLY A 442 -27.75 -10.56 -24.64
N ARG A 443 -27.07 -9.70 -23.88
CA ARG A 443 -27.27 -8.23 -23.91
C ARG A 443 -26.35 -7.61 -24.95
N ASP A 444 -26.62 -6.40 -25.41
CA ASP A 444 -25.67 -5.66 -26.24
C ASP A 444 -24.32 -5.53 -25.51
N LEU A 445 -23.22 -5.64 -26.24
CA LEU A 445 -21.87 -5.63 -25.71
C LEU A 445 -21.56 -4.34 -24.94
N PHE A 446 -22.12 -3.21 -25.36
CA PHE A 446 -21.88 -1.90 -24.77
C PHE A 446 -22.99 -1.42 -23.83
N TYR A 447 -23.87 -2.34 -23.43
CA TYR A 447 -25.02 -2.03 -22.59
C TYR A 447 -24.64 -1.24 -21.33
N MET A 448 -25.23 -0.05 -21.18
CA MET A 448 -24.98 0.92 -20.09
C MET A 448 -23.55 1.49 -19.99
N ASP A 449 -22.70 1.35 -21.01
CA ASP A 449 -21.32 1.83 -20.94
C ASP A 449 -21.17 3.33 -21.16
N PHE A 450 -22.14 3.95 -21.84
CA PHE A 450 -22.10 5.35 -22.25
C PHE A 450 -22.92 6.30 -21.36
N VAL A 451 -23.17 5.91 -20.10
CA VAL A 451 -23.96 6.71 -19.15
C VAL A 451 -23.38 8.12 -18.95
N ALA A 452 -22.05 8.27 -18.97
CA ALA A 452 -21.43 9.58 -18.83
C ALA A 452 -21.65 10.45 -20.08
N LEU A 453 -21.63 9.87 -21.29
CA LEU A 453 -21.99 10.60 -22.51
C LEU A 453 -23.48 10.99 -22.53
N ASN A 454 -24.37 10.08 -22.12
CA ASN A 454 -25.81 10.36 -22.01
C ASN A 454 -26.11 11.49 -21.02
N HIS A 455 -25.27 11.67 -19.99
CA HIS A 455 -25.39 12.82 -19.09
C HIS A 455 -25.11 14.17 -19.79
N TYR A 456 -24.14 14.22 -20.71
CA TYR A 456 -23.77 15.45 -21.42
C TYR A 456 -24.63 15.74 -22.65
N PHE A 457 -25.08 14.71 -23.36
CA PHE A 457 -25.84 14.85 -24.61
C PHE A 457 -27.34 14.56 -24.47
N GLY A 458 -27.80 14.13 -23.29
CA GLY A 458 -29.19 13.73 -23.02
C GLY A 458 -29.43 12.22 -23.22
N ALA A 459 -30.64 11.77 -22.86
CA ALA A 459 -31.00 10.35 -22.88
C ALA A 459 -30.96 9.69 -24.27
N GLN A 460 -31.07 10.48 -25.34
CA GLN A 460 -30.87 10.05 -26.72
C GLN A 460 -29.90 11.03 -27.40
N PRO A 461 -28.58 10.80 -27.28
CA PRO A 461 -27.58 11.68 -27.87
C PRO A 461 -27.76 11.79 -29.39
N ASP A 462 -27.63 13.01 -29.92
CA ASP A 462 -27.53 13.22 -31.36
C ASP A 462 -26.15 12.75 -31.86
N ALA A 463 -26.14 11.68 -32.66
CA ALA A 463 -24.92 11.08 -33.19
C ALA A 463 -24.12 12.05 -34.09
N GLU A 464 -24.76 13.03 -34.74
CA GLU A 464 -24.05 14.06 -35.51
C GLU A 464 -23.23 14.98 -34.60
N LEU A 465 -23.82 15.40 -33.46
CA LEU A 465 -23.13 16.21 -32.47
C LEU A 465 -21.99 15.43 -31.80
N VAL A 466 -22.21 14.15 -31.51
CA VAL A 466 -21.18 13.27 -30.97
C VAL A 466 -20.03 13.09 -31.97
N PHE A 467 -20.32 12.86 -33.25
CA PHE A 467 -19.29 12.77 -34.30
C PHE A 467 -18.46 14.05 -34.39
N ALA A 468 -19.12 15.22 -34.44
CA ALA A 468 -18.43 16.50 -34.50
C ALA A 468 -17.53 16.73 -33.27
N ASP A 469 -17.98 16.35 -32.06
CA ASP A 469 -17.18 16.50 -30.85
C ASP A 469 -16.03 15.48 -30.78
N ILE A 470 -16.17 14.27 -31.35
CA ILE A 470 -15.06 13.32 -31.55
C ILE A 470 -13.99 13.93 -32.45
N MET A 471 -14.37 14.54 -33.58
CA MET A 471 -13.43 15.20 -34.49
C MET A 471 -12.61 16.29 -33.78
N ARG A 472 -13.26 17.06 -32.92
CA ARG A 472 -12.60 18.11 -32.11
C ARG A 472 -11.73 17.55 -30.99
N ILE A 473 -12.31 16.72 -30.11
CA ILE A 473 -11.68 16.26 -28.87
C ILE A 473 -10.64 15.17 -29.11
N VAL A 474 -10.87 14.25 -30.05
CA VAL A 474 -9.95 13.14 -30.31
C VAL A 474 -8.99 13.47 -31.44
N PHE A 475 -9.49 14.01 -32.56
CA PHE A 475 -8.71 14.17 -33.79
C PHE A 475 -8.13 15.59 -34.02
N ASN A 476 -8.27 16.50 -33.05
CA ASN A 476 -7.76 17.88 -33.11
C ASN A 476 -8.26 18.70 -34.32
N THR A 477 -9.50 18.48 -34.77
CA THR A 477 -10.01 19.17 -35.96
C THR A 477 -11.43 19.68 -35.80
N ASN A 478 -11.67 20.89 -36.31
CA ASN A 478 -12.98 21.52 -36.45
C ASN A 478 -13.38 21.67 -37.93
N THR A 479 -12.65 21.04 -38.85
CA THR A 479 -12.75 21.33 -40.29
C THR A 479 -14.13 20.99 -40.84
N SER A 480 -14.71 21.93 -41.59
CA SER A 480 -16.01 21.84 -42.27
C SER A 480 -15.94 21.27 -43.69
N ALA A 481 -14.85 20.59 -44.04
CA ALA A 481 -14.69 19.97 -45.36
C ALA A 481 -15.58 18.73 -45.44
N ASP A 482 -16.22 18.50 -46.59
CA ASP A 482 -17.16 17.38 -46.76
C ASP A 482 -16.48 16.00 -46.63
N GLU A 483 -15.16 15.89 -46.84
CA GLU A 483 -14.37 14.65 -46.68
C GLU A 483 -12.98 14.90 -46.06
N PRO A 484 -12.84 15.01 -44.73
CA PRO A 484 -11.53 15.05 -44.09
C PRO A 484 -10.82 13.69 -44.24
N ARG A 485 -9.49 13.72 -44.43
CA ARG A 485 -8.66 12.51 -44.61
C ARG A 485 -7.60 12.38 -43.54
N LEU A 486 -7.18 11.13 -43.28
CA LEU A 486 -6.01 10.85 -42.46
C LEU A 486 -4.72 11.17 -43.25
N HIS A 487 -3.85 11.97 -42.67
CA HIS A 487 -2.51 12.26 -43.19
C HIS A 487 -1.45 11.66 -42.26
N LEU A 488 -0.47 10.98 -42.86
CA LEU A 488 0.70 10.43 -42.18
C LEU A 488 1.93 11.27 -42.51
N GLU A 489 2.71 11.67 -41.50
CA GLU A 489 3.96 12.42 -41.70
C GLU A 489 5.15 11.66 -41.18
N ASN A 490 6.08 11.30 -42.08
CA ASN A 490 7.36 10.72 -41.71
C ASN A 490 8.25 11.80 -41.10
N ILE A 491 8.61 11.66 -39.82
CA ILE A 491 9.46 12.63 -39.13
C ILE A 491 10.92 12.23 -39.34
N ARG A 492 11.55 12.71 -40.41
CA ARG A 492 12.88 12.19 -40.85
C ARG A 492 13.98 12.35 -39.81
N GLN A 493 13.96 13.43 -39.03
CA GLN A 493 14.96 13.72 -38.00
C GLN A 493 14.80 12.81 -36.76
N VAL A 494 13.65 12.14 -36.60
CA VAL A 494 13.34 11.27 -35.46
C VAL A 494 13.13 9.84 -35.95
N THR A 495 14.13 9.00 -35.75
CA THR A 495 14.10 7.63 -36.26
C THR A 495 12.99 6.80 -35.61
N GLY A 496 12.13 6.20 -36.44
CA GLY A 496 11.11 5.25 -35.99
C GLY A 496 9.75 5.87 -35.64
N GLU A 497 9.51 7.14 -35.97
CA GLU A 497 8.24 7.84 -35.67
C GLU A 497 7.51 8.32 -36.93
N ILE A 498 6.18 8.22 -36.92
CA ILE A 498 5.27 8.80 -37.93
C ILE A 498 4.18 9.57 -37.19
N GLY A 499 4.00 10.84 -37.51
CA GLY A 499 2.91 11.67 -36.98
C GLY A 499 1.59 11.42 -37.71
N MET A 500 0.47 11.54 -36.99
CA MET A 500 -0.89 11.41 -37.54
C MET A 500 -1.68 12.70 -37.34
N LYS A 501 -2.26 13.23 -38.41
CA LYS A 501 -3.12 14.43 -38.40
C LYS A 501 -4.30 14.28 -39.36
N ILE A 502 -5.33 15.09 -39.15
CA ILE A 502 -6.49 15.15 -40.07
C ILE A 502 -6.38 16.39 -40.96
N GLY A 503 -6.33 16.16 -42.26
CA GLY A 503 -6.06 17.21 -43.25
C GLY A 503 -4.60 17.70 -43.25
N GLU A 504 -4.28 18.53 -44.23
CA GLU A 504 -2.91 19.04 -44.45
C GLU A 504 -2.42 19.97 -43.34
N TYR A 505 -3.29 20.86 -42.85
CA TYR A 505 -2.96 21.88 -41.84
C TYR A 505 -3.47 21.53 -40.43
N GLY A 506 -3.86 20.28 -40.18
CA GLY A 506 -4.33 19.83 -38.87
C GLY A 506 -3.19 19.60 -37.89
N ASP A 507 -3.48 19.70 -36.60
CA ASP A 507 -2.53 19.36 -35.54
C ASP A 507 -2.37 17.84 -35.39
N PHE A 508 -1.20 17.39 -34.95
CA PHE A 508 -0.99 15.98 -34.62
C PHE A 508 -1.89 15.53 -33.48
N PHE A 509 -2.68 14.49 -33.71
CA PHE A 509 -3.47 13.83 -32.66
C PHE A 509 -2.88 12.47 -32.26
N GLY A 510 -2.04 11.89 -33.10
CA GLY A 510 -1.47 10.56 -32.88
C GLY A 510 -0.03 10.44 -33.34
N VAL A 511 0.65 9.43 -32.80
CA VAL A 511 2.00 9.03 -33.22
C VAL A 511 2.08 7.52 -33.39
N ILE A 512 2.77 7.09 -34.44
CA ILE A 512 3.12 5.69 -34.69
C ILE A 512 4.60 5.53 -34.36
N SER A 513 4.96 4.60 -33.46
CA SER A 513 6.36 4.30 -33.13
C SER A 513 6.70 2.85 -33.46
N ILE A 514 7.48 2.65 -34.53
CA ILE A 514 7.83 1.36 -35.12
C ILE A 514 9.27 1.34 -35.66
N GLY A 515 9.80 0.16 -35.97
CA GLY A 515 11.15 0.03 -36.53
C GLY A 515 11.27 0.45 -38.00
N ASP A 516 10.29 0.07 -38.84
CA ASP A 516 10.31 0.30 -40.30
C ASP A 516 9.21 1.29 -40.72
N THR A 517 9.49 2.59 -40.58
CA THR A 517 8.53 3.64 -40.94
C THR A 517 8.34 3.77 -42.45
N ALA A 518 9.42 3.62 -43.23
CA ALA A 518 9.38 3.73 -44.68
C ALA A 518 8.53 2.63 -45.33
N GLY A 519 8.64 1.39 -44.83
CA GLY A 519 7.82 0.27 -45.29
C GLY A 519 6.33 0.49 -45.04
N LEU A 520 5.96 0.95 -43.84
CA LEU A 520 4.57 1.21 -43.48
C LEU A 520 3.96 2.33 -44.35
N ILE A 521 4.67 3.44 -44.54
CA ILE A 521 4.20 4.57 -45.37
C ILE A 521 3.89 4.10 -46.79
N LYS A 522 4.82 3.35 -47.41
CA LYS A 522 4.63 2.82 -48.76
C LYS A 522 3.44 1.85 -48.87
N ASN A 523 3.11 1.13 -47.80
CA ASN A 523 1.93 0.27 -47.77
C ASN A 523 0.64 1.09 -47.64
N CYS A 524 0.65 2.14 -46.83
CA CYS A 524 -0.49 3.05 -46.63
C CYS A 524 -0.82 3.85 -47.90
N GLU A 525 0.19 4.36 -48.60
CA GLU A 525 0.03 5.06 -49.89
C GLU A 525 -0.62 4.17 -50.95
N ARG A 526 -0.24 2.89 -51.01
CA ARG A 526 -0.85 1.90 -51.91
C ARG A 526 -2.34 1.66 -51.64
N LYS A 527 -2.81 1.96 -50.43
CA LYS A 527 -4.21 1.85 -50.01
C LYS A 527 -4.97 3.18 -50.11
N GLY A 528 -4.30 4.24 -50.57
CA GLY A 528 -4.92 5.56 -50.77
C GLY A 528 -4.92 6.46 -49.53
N ILE A 529 -4.20 6.09 -48.46
CA ILE A 529 -3.96 6.97 -47.31
C ILE A 529 -2.90 7.99 -47.70
N VAL A 530 -3.11 9.26 -47.37
CA VAL A 530 -2.19 10.35 -47.71
C VAL A 530 -0.96 10.27 -46.79
N ALA A 531 0.23 10.26 -47.38
CA ALA A 531 1.47 10.33 -46.63
C ALA A 531 2.39 11.42 -47.17
N GLN A 532 3.11 12.09 -46.27
CA GLN A 532 4.08 13.12 -46.56
C GLN A 532 5.34 12.89 -45.70
N THR A 533 6.41 13.60 -46.02
CA THR A 533 7.65 13.58 -45.25
C THR A 533 7.96 14.99 -44.78
N ASP A 534 8.17 15.16 -43.48
CA ASP A 534 8.59 16.42 -42.88
C ASP A 534 10.05 16.31 -42.44
N GLU A 535 10.87 17.28 -42.87
CA GLU A 535 12.30 17.36 -42.56
C GLU A 535 12.64 18.39 -41.47
N PHE A 536 11.68 19.23 -41.10
CA PHE A 536 11.85 20.35 -40.17
C PHE A 536 11.47 19.99 -38.73
N ILE A 537 10.60 19.01 -38.53
CA ILE A 537 10.29 18.48 -37.19
C ILE A 537 11.48 17.66 -36.69
N SER A 538 12.18 18.17 -35.67
CA SER A 538 13.31 17.50 -35.01
C SER A 538 12.99 16.92 -33.64
N GLU A 539 11.81 17.22 -33.10
CA GLU A 539 11.40 16.78 -31.76
C GLU A 539 10.58 15.49 -31.82
N SER A 540 10.83 14.57 -30.88
CA SER A 540 10.09 13.31 -30.79
C SER A 540 8.70 13.52 -30.18
N LEU A 541 7.66 13.17 -30.94
CA LEU A 541 6.27 13.18 -30.46
C LEU A 541 6.07 12.11 -29.38
N PHE A 542 6.76 10.98 -29.50
CA PHE A 542 6.70 9.90 -28.52
C PHE A 542 7.33 10.27 -27.18
N GLN A 543 8.49 10.94 -27.16
CA GLN A 543 9.13 11.37 -25.91
C GLN A 543 8.28 12.40 -25.16
N LYS A 544 7.63 13.32 -25.90
CA LYS A 544 6.75 14.35 -25.34
C LYS A 544 5.34 13.86 -25.02
N ILE A 545 5.03 12.58 -25.22
CA ILE A 545 3.68 12.05 -25.04
C ILE A 545 3.17 12.16 -23.61
N ASN A 546 4.05 12.26 -22.60
CA ASN A 546 3.64 12.38 -21.20
C ASN A 546 3.57 13.83 -20.69
N GLU A 547 3.88 14.82 -21.54
CA GLU A 547 3.75 16.23 -21.18
C GLU A 547 2.28 16.59 -20.97
N LYS A 548 2.00 17.49 -20.02
CA LYS A 548 0.62 17.83 -19.60
C LYS A 548 -0.20 18.42 -20.75
N ASP A 549 0.44 19.19 -21.61
CA ASP A 549 -0.11 19.87 -22.78
C ASP A 549 0.06 19.08 -24.08
N SER A 550 0.55 17.84 -24.02
CA SER A 550 0.74 17.01 -25.20
C SER A 550 -0.55 16.91 -26.04
N PRO A 551 -0.50 17.25 -27.35
CA PRO A 551 -1.66 17.17 -28.24
C PRO A 551 -1.98 15.71 -28.63
N ILE A 552 -1.03 14.80 -28.41
CA ILE A 552 -1.11 13.39 -28.76
C ILE A 552 -2.06 12.66 -27.81
N LYS A 553 -3.05 11.99 -28.38
CA LYS A 553 -4.13 11.24 -27.71
C LYS A 553 -4.21 9.78 -28.17
N MET A 554 -3.49 9.44 -29.24
CA MET A 554 -3.42 8.10 -29.78
C MET A 554 -1.96 7.67 -30.03
N LEU A 555 -1.62 6.45 -29.60
CA LEU A 555 -0.33 5.82 -29.86
C LEU A 555 -0.57 4.51 -30.59
N ILE A 556 0.11 4.31 -31.72
CA ILE A 556 0.07 3.05 -32.47
C ILE A 556 1.48 2.47 -32.57
N GLY A 557 1.61 1.16 -32.44
CA GLY A 557 2.90 0.50 -32.65
C GLY A 557 2.92 -0.94 -32.19
N SER A 558 4.08 -1.39 -31.75
CA SER A 558 4.37 -2.83 -31.61
C SER A 558 5.10 -3.17 -30.31
N ARG A 559 5.88 -4.26 -30.32
CA ARG A 559 6.67 -4.76 -29.18
C ARG A 559 7.55 -3.71 -28.50
N LYS A 560 7.90 -2.61 -29.16
CA LYS A 560 8.69 -1.52 -28.55
C LYS A 560 8.00 -0.90 -27.32
N PHE A 561 6.69 -1.07 -27.13
CA PHE A 561 5.95 -0.51 -25.98
C PHE A 561 5.77 -1.46 -24.80
N THR A 562 6.10 -2.75 -24.95
CA THR A 562 6.05 -3.70 -23.84
C THR A 562 7.19 -3.43 -22.85
N GLU A 563 8.25 -2.77 -23.31
CA GLU A 563 9.47 -2.44 -22.57
C GLU A 563 9.80 -0.96 -22.69
N GLY A 564 10.45 -0.35 -21.71
CA GLY A 564 11.04 0.99 -21.93
C GLY A 564 10.12 2.21 -21.78
N TRP A 565 8.80 2.04 -21.64
CA TRP A 565 7.85 3.16 -21.63
C TRP A 565 7.05 3.23 -20.32
N ASN A 566 6.98 4.43 -19.75
CA ASN A 566 6.28 4.73 -18.50
C ASN A 566 5.24 5.83 -18.74
N SER A 567 3.96 5.50 -18.71
CA SER A 567 2.86 6.47 -18.84
C SER A 567 1.71 6.14 -17.90
N TRP A 568 1.19 7.15 -17.23
CA TRP A 568 -0.03 7.10 -16.41
C TRP A 568 -1.29 7.45 -17.23
N ARG A 569 -1.10 7.89 -18.48
CA ARG A 569 -2.17 8.38 -19.38
C ARG A 569 -3.01 7.26 -19.98
N VAL A 570 -2.48 6.03 -20.03
CA VAL A 570 -3.11 4.93 -20.78
C VAL A 570 -4.45 4.55 -20.15
N SER A 571 -5.53 4.70 -20.92
CA SER A 571 -6.89 4.44 -20.41
C SER A 571 -7.71 3.53 -21.33
N THR A 572 -7.34 3.41 -22.60
CA THR A 572 -7.92 2.42 -23.52
C THR A 572 -6.82 1.73 -24.33
N MET A 573 -6.93 0.41 -24.51
CA MET A 573 -6.00 -0.40 -25.29
C MET A 573 -6.74 -1.21 -26.37
N GLY A 574 -6.31 -1.11 -27.62
CA GLY A 574 -6.71 -2.02 -28.70
C GLY A 574 -5.59 -3.00 -29.02
N LEU A 575 -5.81 -4.29 -28.77
CA LEU A 575 -4.79 -5.33 -28.92
C LEU A 575 -5.11 -6.21 -30.12
N ILE A 576 -4.25 -6.20 -31.14
CA ILE A 576 -4.49 -6.84 -32.45
C ILE A 576 -3.45 -7.92 -32.67
N ASN A 577 -3.90 -9.19 -32.75
CA ASN A 577 -3.00 -10.36 -32.93
C ASN A 577 -1.82 -10.41 -31.93
N PHE A 578 -1.95 -9.78 -30.76
CA PHE A 578 -0.88 -9.59 -29.80
C PHE A 578 -0.67 -10.84 -28.93
N ALA A 579 0.59 -11.13 -28.56
CA ALA A 579 1.01 -12.13 -27.57
C ALA A 579 0.78 -13.66 -27.84
N LYS A 580 0.62 -14.14 -29.09
CA LYS A 580 0.72 -15.60 -29.36
C LYS A 580 2.06 -16.17 -28.85
N GLY A 581 2.04 -16.87 -27.71
CA GLY A 581 3.20 -17.51 -27.09
C GLY A 581 4.06 -16.64 -26.15
N GLU A 582 3.71 -15.37 -25.89
CA GLU A 582 4.53 -14.42 -25.11
C GLU A 582 3.74 -13.77 -23.95
N GLY A 583 3.08 -14.59 -23.12
CA GLY A 583 2.19 -14.13 -22.03
C GLY A 583 2.77 -13.09 -21.05
N ALA A 584 4.07 -13.17 -20.74
CA ALA A 584 4.73 -12.23 -19.84
C ALA A 584 4.70 -10.78 -20.36
N GLN A 585 4.81 -10.57 -21.68
CA GLN A 585 4.76 -9.22 -22.26
C GLN A 585 3.35 -8.62 -22.20
N ALA A 586 2.31 -9.45 -22.33
CA ALA A 586 0.93 -9.01 -22.14
C ALA A 586 0.68 -8.50 -20.72
N ILE A 587 1.21 -9.21 -19.72
CA ILE A 587 1.11 -8.79 -18.31
C ILE A 587 1.89 -7.50 -18.06
N GLN A 588 3.07 -7.33 -18.67
CA GLN A 588 3.83 -6.09 -18.56
C GLN A 588 3.08 -4.89 -19.15
N LEU A 589 2.46 -5.06 -20.33
CA LEU A 589 1.65 -4.02 -20.96
C LEU A 589 0.42 -3.70 -20.12
N PHE A 590 -0.30 -4.73 -19.66
CA PHE A 590 -1.46 -4.59 -18.77
C PHE A 590 -1.08 -3.84 -17.48
N GLY A 591 0.01 -4.25 -16.83
CA GLY A 591 0.57 -3.63 -15.63
C GLY A 591 0.96 -2.15 -15.82
N ARG A 592 1.17 -1.69 -17.06
CA ARG A 592 1.37 -0.27 -17.38
C ARG A 592 0.05 0.47 -17.56
N GLY A 593 -0.95 -0.18 -18.16
CA GLY A 593 -2.28 0.39 -18.36
C GLY A 593 -3.04 0.64 -17.06
N ILE A 594 -2.89 -0.24 -16.07
CA ILE A 594 -3.61 -0.14 -14.80
C ILE A 594 -3.02 0.87 -13.81
N ARG A 595 -1.99 1.63 -14.18
CA ARG A 595 -1.33 2.56 -13.25
C ARG A 595 -2.25 3.76 -12.96
N LEU A 596 -2.40 4.09 -11.68
CA LEU A 596 -3.19 5.23 -11.21
C LEU A 596 -2.43 5.98 -10.12
N LYS A 597 -2.31 7.30 -10.23
CA LYS A 597 -1.73 8.14 -9.17
C LYS A 597 -2.68 8.27 -7.98
N GLY A 598 -3.98 8.40 -8.25
CA GLY A 598 -5.02 8.45 -7.24
C GLY A 598 -5.01 9.74 -6.40
N TYR A 599 -5.94 9.83 -5.47
CA TYR A 599 -6.12 10.99 -4.60
C TYR A 599 -4.85 11.33 -3.82
N ASN A 600 -4.32 12.54 -4.01
CA ASN A 600 -3.06 13.01 -3.42
C ASN A 600 -1.88 12.03 -3.57
N GLY A 601 -1.86 11.22 -4.63
CA GLY A 601 -0.78 10.25 -4.86
C GLY A 601 -0.89 8.96 -4.05
N CYS A 602 -2.06 8.65 -3.47
CA CYS A 602 -2.25 7.45 -2.66
C CYS A 602 -2.26 6.14 -3.46
N LEU A 603 -2.26 6.21 -4.79
CA LEU A 603 -2.33 5.10 -5.76
C LEU A 603 -3.67 4.34 -5.80
N LYS A 604 -4.62 4.67 -4.93
CA LYS A 604 -5.93 4.03 -4.88
C LYS A 604 -6.94 4.69 -5.81
N ARG A 605 -7.84 3.89 -6.36
CA ARG A 605 -9.06 4.36 -7.02
C ARG A 605 -10.00 5.03 -6.02
N SER A 606 -10.75 6.03 -6.47
CA SER A 606 -11.64 6.85 -5.66
C SER A 606 -12.62 6.03 -4.82
N SER A 607 -13.12 4.91 -5.35
CA SER A 607 -14.04 3.99 -4.64
C SER A 607 -13.40 3.23 -3.47
N ARG A 608 -12.06 3.24 -3.37
CA ARG A 608 -11.28 2.55 -2.33
C ARG A 608 -10.55 3.50 -1.40
N LEU A 609 -10.87 4.79 -1.44
CA LEU A 609 -10.36 5.76 -0.48
C LEU A 609 -11.00 5.55 0.89
N ASP A 610 -10.17 5.60 1.92
CA ASP A 610 -10.61 5.42 3.31
C ASP A 610 -11.33 6.67 3.84
N ASP A 611 -10.97 7.85 3.32
CA ASP A 611 -11.58 9.13 3.66
C ASP A 611 -12.83 9.39 2.78
N ILE A 612 -13.97 9.54 3.44
CA ILE A 612 -15.27 9.72 2.82
C ILE A 612 -15.63 11.20 2.67
N CYS A 613 -14.92 12.08 3.37
CA CYS A 613 -15.07 13.53 3.19
C CYS A 613 -14.51 13.97 1.82
N VAL A 614 -13.81 13.07 1.11
CA VAL A 614 -13.32 13.33 -0.24
C VAL A 614 -14.49 13.33 -1.21
N GLU A 615 -14.90 14.52 -1.64
CA GLU A 615 -15.88 14.70 -2.71
C GLU A 615 -15.38 14.04 -4.01
N ARG A 616 -16.11 13.02 -4.48
CA ARG A 616 -15.75 12.23 -5.66
C ARG A 616 -16.45 12.80 -6.88
N PRO A 617 -15.73 13.25 -7.92
CA PRO A 617 -16.33 13.73 -9.15
C PRO A 617 -17.23 12.66 -9.75
N LYS A 618 -18.47 13.02 -10.11
CA LYS A 618 -19.40 12.11 -10.80
C LYS A 618 -18.74 11.41 -11.99
N TYR A 619 -18.95 10.10 -12.14
CA TYR A 619 -18.39 9.29 -13.22
C TYR A 619 -16.86 9.11 -13.24
N ILE A 620 -16.12 9.55 -12.21
CA ILE A 620 -14.65 9.41 -12.14
C ILE A 620 -14.17 7.98 -12.36
N GLU A 621 -14.97 6.98 -12.00
CA GLU A 621 -14.70 5.57 -12.22
C GLU A 621 -14.38 5.22 -13.70
N VAL A 622 -14.93 5.98 -14.65
CA VAL A 622 -14.66 5.81 -16.09
C VAL A 622 -13.21 6.17 -16.42
N LEU A 623 -12.62 7.15 -15.72
CA LEU A 623 -11.21 7.55 -15.86
C LEU A 623 -10.28 6.65 -15.05
N GLU A 624 -10.80 6.02 -14.00
CA GLU A 624 -10.11 5.05 -13.15
C GLU A 624 -10.26 3.61 -13.65
N THR A 625 -10.72 3.41 -14.89
CA THR A 625 -10.86 2.10 -15.53
C THR A 625 -10.02 2.03 -16.81
N LEU A 626 -9.18 1.01 -16.93
CA LEU A 626 -8.50 0.63 -18.17
C LEU A 626 -9.43 -0.22 -19.02
N THR A 627 -9.78 0.25 -20.20
CA THR A 627 -10.62 -0.52 -21.13
C THR A 627 -9.75 -1.23 -22.18
N ILE A 628 -9.90 -2.54 -22.32
CA ILE A 628 -9.10 -3.38 -23.23
C ILE A 628 -10.02 -3.99 -24.27
N PHE A 629 -9.69 -3.78 -25.55
CA PHE A 629 -10.38 -4.35 -26.69
C PHE A 629 -9.48 -5.39 -27.35
N GLY A 630 -9.84 -6.67 -27.23
CA GLY A 630 -9.19 -7.75 -27.97
C GLY A 630 -9.74 -7.84 -29.39
N ILE A 631 -8.85 -7.83 -30.39
CA ILE A 631 -9.20 -7.98 -31.81
C ILE A 631 -8.59 -9.31 -32.31
N LYS A 632 -9.46 -10.31 -32.51
CA LYS A 632 -9.20 -11.75 -32.82
C LYS A 632 -9.03 -12.64 -31.55
N ALA A 633 -9.81 -13.72 -31.49
CA ALA A 633 -10.30 -14.35 -30.24
C ALA A 633 -9.27 -15.08 -29.35
N GLN A 634 -8.24 -15.69 -29.95
CA GLN A 634 -7.37 -16.63 -29.21
C GLN A 634 -6.57 -16.01 -28.05
N TYR A 635 -6.33 -14.70 -28.10
CA TYR A 635 -5.58 -13.98 -27.08
C TYR A 635 -6.36 -13.79 -25.76
N MET A 636 -7.67 -13.62 -25.82
CA MET A 636 -8.48 -13.33 -24.62
C MET A 636 -8.66 -14.55 -23.72
N GLU A 637 -8.66 -15.75 -24.27
CA GLU A 637 -8.63 -16.99 -23.48
C GLU A 637 -7.32 -17.11 -22.70
N ASP A 638 -6.18 -16.84 -23.35
CA ASP A 638 -4.87 -16.82 -22.68
C ASP A 638 -4.84 -15.72 -21.59
N PHE A 639 -5.37 -14.54 -21.87
CA PHE A 639 -5.42 -13.43 -20.92
C PHE A 639 -6.34 -13.70 -19.72
N LYS A 640 -7.54 -14.28 -19.94
CA LYS A 640 -8.42 -14.72 -18.86
C LYS A 640 -7.75 -15.80 -18.01
N ARG A 641 -7.10 -16.78 -18.65
CA ARG A 641 -6.29 -17.81 -17.96
C ARG A 641 -5.15 -17.19 -17.14
N TYR A 642 -4.53 -16.09 -17.58
CA TYR A 642 -3.54 -15.37 -16.78
C TYR A 642 -4.13 -14.71 -15.55
N LEU A 643 -5.30 -14.05 -15.67
CA LEU A 643 -5.98 -13.47 -14.52
C LEU A 643 -6.40 -14.57 -13.52
N GLU A 644 -6.86 -15.72 -14.01
CA GLU A 644 -7.16 -16.90 -13.20
C GLU A 644 -5.93 -17.43 -12.47
N LEU A 645 -4.75 -17.49 -13.12
CA LEU A 645 -3.49 -17.87 -12.48
C LEU A 645 -3.06 -16.89 -11.37
N GLU A 646 -3.43 -15.62 -11.49
CA GLU A 646 -3.23 -14.60 -10.46
C GLU A 646 -4.36 -14.57 -9.42
N ASP A 647 -5.32 -15.50 -9.46
CA ASP A 647 -6.53 -15.52 -8.63
C ASP A 647 -7.39 -14.23 -8.71
N VAL A 648 -7.29 -13.49 -9.82
CA VAL A 648 -8.08 -12.27 -10.06
C VAL A 648 -9.25 -12.62 -10.97
N PRO A 649 -10.49 -12.21 -10.65
CA PRO A 649 -11.62 -12.48 -11.53
C PRO A 649 -11.42 -11.84 -12.91
N ALA A 650 -11.85 -12.51 -13.97
CA ALA A 650 -12.15 -11.82 -15.22
C ALA A 650 -13.33 -10.88 -14.93
N ASN A 651 -13.03 -9.60 -14.65
CA ASN A 651 -14.00 -8.60 -14.25
C ASN A 651 -15.00 -8.33 -15.38
N ASP A 652 -16.06 -9.13 -15.42
CA ASP A 652 -17.10 -8.89 -16.41
C ASP A 652 -18.16 -7.90 -15.87
N VAL A 653 -18.29 -7.65 -14.55
CA VAL A 653 -19.08 -6.52 -13.96
C VAL A 653 -18.66 -6.23 -12.49
N ILE A 654 -18.33 -4.99 -12.11
CA ILE A 654 -18.22 -4.56 -10.69
C ILE A 654 -19.46 -3.71 -10.35
N LEU A 655 -20.16 -4.03 -9.27
CA LEU A 655 -21.30 -3.25 -8.78
C LEU A 655 -20.83 -2.30 -7.67
N ARG A 656 -21.15 -1.00 -7.81
CA ARG A 656 -20.81 0.04 -6.84
C ARG A 656 -22.09 0.77 -6.42
N LEU A 657 -22.32 0.87 -5.11
CA LEU A 657 -23.53 1.46 -4.53
C LEU A 657 -23.15 2.46 -3.44
N LYS A 658 -23.98 3.48 -3.25
CA LYS A 658 -23.79 4.51 -2.22
C LYS A 658 -25.02 4.60 -1.33
N LEU A 659 -24.79 4.80 -0.03
CA LEU A 659 -25.83 5.03 0.97
C LEU A 659 -25.48 6.31 1.74
N PRO A 660 -26.26 7.40 1.65
CA PRO A 660 -25.97 8.62 2.38
C PRO A 660 -26.12 8.45 3.90
N VAL A 661 -25.49 9.34 4.65
CA VAL A 661 -25.63 9.47 6.11
C VAL A 661 -26.36 10.76 6.43
N VAL A 662 -27.35 10.66 7.31
CA VAL A 662 -28.09 11.79 7.89
C VAL A 662 -27.34 12.27 9.12
N ASN A 663 -26.82 13.51 9.06
CA ASN A 663 -26.19 14.18 10.20
C ASN A 663 -27.27 14.78 11.12
N ARG A 664 -27.22 14.46 12.42
CA ARG A 664 -28.18 14.94 13.44
C ARG A 664 -27.63 16.08 14.30
N TYR A 665 -26.42 16.59 14.02
CA TYR A 665 -25.78 17.67 14.79
C TYR A 665 -26.68 18.90 14.93
N ASP A 666 -27.39 19.30 13.87
CA ASP A 666 -28.26 20.47 13.90
C ASP A 666 -29.39 20.37 14.93
N THR A 667 -29.79 19.14 15.30
CA THR A 667 -30.80 18.90 16.35
C THR A 667 -30.27 19.12 17.77
N VAL A 668 -28.94 19.14 17.94
CA VAL A 668 -28.27 19.24 19.25
C VAL A 668 -27.37 20.48 19.39
N LYS A 669 -27.26 21.32 18.36
CA LYS A 669 -26.38 22.51 18.36
C LYS A 669 -26.61 23.44 19.55
N ASP A 670 -27.86 23.59 19.99
CA ASP A 670 -28.23 24.48 21.10
C ASP A 670 -27.76 23.95 22.47
N LYS A 671 -27.39 22.66 22.54
CA LYS A 671 -26.83 22.01 23.74
C LYS A 671 -25.35 22.31 23.96
N LYS A 672 -24.64 22.85 22.95
CA LYS A 672 -23.21 23.21 23.00
C LYS A 672 -22.35 22.09 23.57
N LEU A 673 -22.45 20.89 22.99
CA LEU A 673 -21.67 19.72 23.42
C LEU A 673 -20.17 20.04 23.37
N ARG A 674 -19.46 19.81 24.48
CA ARG A 674 -18.04 20.16 24.62
C ARG A 674 -17.12 18.97 24.34
N VAL A 675 -15.92 19.28 23.84
CA VAL A 675 -14.81 18.34 23.54
C VAL A 675 -13.48 18.89 24.05
N ILE A 676 -12.51 18.03 24.35
CA ILE A 676 -11.17 18.41 24.82
C ILE A 676 -10.21 18.50 23.62
N ARG A 677 -9.47 19.61 23.48
CA ARG A 677 -8.46 19.76 22.43
C ARG A 677 -7.26 20.58 22.89
N VAL A 678 -6.11 20.42 22.23
CA VAL A 678 -4.96 21.34 22.37
C VAL A 678 -5.31 22.67 21.69
N LYS A 679 -4.94 23.80 22.29
CA LYS A 679 -5.10 25.12 21.67
C LYS A 679 -4.54 25.13 20.24
N ASN A 680 -5.33 25.63 19.31
CA ASN A 680 -4.95 25.72 17.91
C ASN A 680 -3.61 26.48 17.74
N GLY A 681 -2.66 25.86 17.04
CA GLY A 681 -1.35 26.46 16.71
C GLY A 681 -0.18 26.13 17.64
N ALA A 682 -0.37 25.28 18.66
CA ALA A 682 0.71 24.78 19.51
C ALA A 682 1.62 23.78 18.77
N ASN A 683 2.95 23.96 18.84
CA ASN A 683 3.95 23.05 18.29
C ASN A 683 5.23 23.02 19.14
N PHE A 684 5.39 21.99 19.99
CA PHE A 684 6.53 21.87 20.90
C PHE A 684 7.89 21.90 20.19
N LYS A 685 8.03 21.24 19.03
CA LYS A 685 9.29 21.20 18.27
C LYS A 685 9.76 22.59 17.84
N LYS A 686 8.82 23.51 17.59
CA LYS A 686 9.10 24.87 17.11
C LYS A 686 9.04 25.94 18.19
N GLN A 687 8.22 25.74 19.22
CA GLN A 687 7.90 26.74 20.24
C GLN A 687 8.45 26.38 21.63
N GLY A 688 8.92 25.15 21.84
CA GLY A 688 9.58 24.73 23.07
C GLY A 688 10.99 25.33 23.22
N GLU A 689 11.45 25.47 24.46
CA GLU A 689 12.79 25.96 24.76
C GLU A 689 13.87 24.96 24.30
N ARG A 690 15.12 25.46 24.16
CA ARG A 690 16.26 24.58 23.89
C ARG A 690 16.65 23.81 25.15
N LEU A 691 16.60 22.50 25.07
CA LEU A 691 16.91 21.55 26.13
C LEU A 691 18.31 20.98 25.94
N ILE A 692 19.03 20.70 27.03
CA ILE A 692 20.32 19.99 26.99
C ILE A 692 20.07 18.56 27.48
N LEU A 693 20.50 17.56 26.71
CA LEU A 693 20.46 16.17 27.15
C LEU A 693 21.55 15.97 28.21
N ASP A 694 21.15 15.79 29.46
CA ASP A 694 22.01 15.69 30.63
C ASP A 694 21.46 14.67 31.62
N VAL A 695 22.14 14.45 32.75
CA VAL A 695 21.66 13.62 33.86
C VAL A 695 20.25 14.06 34.32
N PRO A 696 19.37 13.11 34.69
CA PRO A 696 17.97 13.42 34.94
C PRO A 696 17.81 14.25 36.23
N ASP A 697 16.94 15.26 36.19
CA ASP A 697 16.51 15.95 37.40
C ASP A 697 15.60 15.04 38.28
N GLN A 698 15.16 15.53 39.44
CA GLN A 698 14.34 14.72 40.34
C GLN A 698 13.01 14.27 39.72
N GLY A 699 12.41 15.10 38.87
CA GLY A 699 11.13 14.82 38.22
C GLY A 699 11.28 13.77 37.12
N PHE A 700 12.23 13.98 36.23
CA PHE A 700 12.52 13.07 35.14
C PHE A 700 13.06 11.73 35.65
N ASN A 701 13.87 11.71 36.73
CA ASN A 701 14.34 10.46 37.32
C ASN A 701 13.17 9.62 37.86
N ARG A 702 12.18 10.24 38.51
CA ARG A 702 10.95 9.54 38.93
C ARG A 702 10.20 8.96 37.73
N TYR A 703 10.11 9.68 36.62
CA TYR A 703 9.50 9.21 35.37
C TYR A 703 10.26 8.01 34.77
N LEU A 704 11.60 8.04 34.78
CA LEU A 704 12.44 6.94 34.31
C LEU A 704 12.27 5.67 35.17
N LEU A 705 12.18 5.81 36.49
CA LEU A 705 12.02 4.70 37.42
C LEU A 705 10.65 4.01 37.32
N GLN A 706 9.59 4.75 36.95
CA GLN A 706 8.27 4.17 36.68
C GLN A 706 8.26 3.31 35.41
N SER A 707 9.22 3.55 34.50
CA SER A 707 9.22 2.96 33.16
C SER A 707 10.59 2.42 32.75
N VAL A 708 11.37 1.82 33.66
CA VAL A 708 12.78 1.41 33.44
C VAL A 708 13.03 0.83 32.04
N THR A 709 14.00 1.41 31.32
CA THR A 709 14.36 0.96 29.96
C THR A 709 14.96 -0.43 30.03
N LYS A 710 14.28 -1.43 29.47
CA LYS A 710 14.82 -2.79 29.34
C LYS A 710 15.31 -2.99 27.92
N ILE A 711 16.57 -3.39 27.78
CA ILE A 711 17.21 -3.61 26.48
C ILE A 711 17.63 -5.07 26.41
N ASP A 712 17.05 -5.82 25.48
CA ASP A 712 17.41 -7.22 25.30
C ASP A 712 18.61 -7.39 24.36
N CYS A 713 19.77 -7.67 24.94
CA CYS A 713 21.04 -7.78 24.24
C CYS A 713 21.37 -9.22 23.81
N ARG A 714 20.55 -10.21 24.15
CA ARG A 714 20.84 -11.64 23.90
C ARG A 714 21.02 -11.98 22.42
N SER A 715 20.32 -11.29 21.55
CA SER A 715 20.47 -11.46 20.10
C SER A 715 21.77 -10.87 19.51
N LYS A 716 22.47 -10.00 20.26
CA LYS A 716 23.83 -9.52 19.88
C LYS A 716 24.93 -10.43 20.44
N ILE A 717 24.59 -11.33 21.35
CA ILE A 717 25.52 -12.28 21.97
C ILE A 717 25.71 -13.50 21.07
N GLN A 718 24.63 -13.98 20.43
CA GLN A 718 24.72 -15.00 19.38
C GLN A 718 25.73 -14.63 18.28
N THR A 719 25.91 -13.33 18.02
CA THR A 719 26.88 -12.78 17.06
C THR A 719 28.34 -12.91 17.48
N ILE A 720 28.61 -12.99 18.79
CA ILE A 720 29.96 -12.93 19.36
C ILE A 720 30.48 -14.36 19.62
N ASP A 721 29.59 -15.33 19.80
CA ASP A 721 29.92 -16.73 20.12
C ASP A 721 29.00 -17.69 19.37
N SER A 722 29.49 -18.19 18.23
CA SER A 722 28.81 -19.12 17.33
C SER A 722 28.51 -20.48 17.96
N THR A 723 29.03 -20.76 19.16
CA THR A 723 28.75 -21.97 19.93
C THR A 723 27.41 -21.93 20.68
N PHE A 724 26.69 -20.80 20.65
CA PHE A 724 25.48 -20.55 21.43
C PHE A 724 24.18 -21.01 20.69
N SER A 725 24.14 -22.25 20.20
CA SER A 725 23.02 -22.81 19.39
C SER A 725 21.84 -23.37 20.22
N GLY A 726 21.53 -22.80 21.38
CA GLY A 726 20.60 -23.40 22.37
C GLY A 726 19.36 -22.55 22.70
N LEU A 727 18.56 -22.13 21.71
CA LEU A 727 17.39 -21.27 21.93
C LEU A 727 16.28 -21.89 22.81
N VAL A 728 16.24 -23.20 23.01
CA VAL A 728 15.11 -23.89 23.68
C VAL A 728 15.26 -24.01 25.21
N LYS A 729 16.42 -23.68 25.82
CA LYS A 729 16.66 -23.97 27.25
C LYS A 729 16.86 -22.76 28.19
N MET A 730 16.72 -21.52 27.73
CA MET A 730 17.00 -20.34 28.56
C MET A 730 15.81 -19.36 28.69
N GLU A 731 14.59 -19.88 28.84
CA GLU A 731 13.46 -19.06 29.34
C GLU A 731 13.52 -18.81 30.86
N SER A 732 14.50 -19.35 31.60
CA SER A 732 14.44 -19.43 33.07
C SER A 732 15.34 -18.47 33.88
N LEU A 733 16.16 -17.60 33.27
CA LEU A 733 16.96 -16.61 34.01
C LEU A 733 16.94 -15.22 33.35
N GLU A 734 16.00 -14.36 33.75
CA GLU A 734 16.00 -12.92 33.44
C GLU A 734 17.05 -12.16 34.28
N GLU A 735 18.34 -12.51 34.14
CA GLU A 735 19.37 -11.71 34.80
C GLU A 735 19.51 -10.35 34.10
N ARG A 736 19.43 -9.28 34.90
CA ARG A 736 19.43 -7.88 34.44
C ARG A 736 20.65 -7.16 34.99
N TYR A 737 21.40 -6.49 34.12
CA TYR A 737 22.64 -5.80 34.46
C TYR A 737 22.71 -4.41 33.82
N THR A 738 23.66 -3.59 34.25
CA THR A 738 24.04 -2.34 33.57
C THR A 738 25.43 -2.48 32.96
N LEU A 739 25.87 -1.50 32.16
CA LEU A 739 27.26 -1.47 31.70
C LEU A 739 28.17 -1.23 32.92
N PRO A 740 29.22 -2.03 33.13
CA PRO A 740 30.13 -1.81 34.25
C PRO A 740 30.77 -0.44 34.18
N THR A 741 30.87 0.25 35.31
CA THR A 741 31.47 1.60 35.40
C THR A 741 32.90 1.65 34.87
N GLU A 742 33.62 0.54 34.99
CA GLU A 742 34.97 0.33 34.46
C GLU A 742 35.04 0.21 32.93
N VAL A 743 33.94 -0.15 32.25
CA VAL A 743 33.86 -0.21 30.78
C VAL A 743 33.54 1.16 30.18
N LEU A 744 32.77 2.00 30.89
CA LEU A 744 32.30 3.29 30.37
C LEU A 744 33.40 4.21 29.80
N PRO A 745 34.61 4.32 30.36
CA PRO A 745 35.68 5.17 29.81
C PRO A 745 36.21 4.70 28.45
N HIS A 746 36.02 3.42 28.09
CA HIS A 746 36.61 2.79 26.91
C HIS A 746 35.70 2.80 25.68
N LEU A 747 34.44 3.20 25.84
CA LEU A 747 33.48 3.26 24.74
C LEU A 747 33.86 4.31 23.70
N ASP A 748 33.47 4.09 22.44
CA ASP A 748 33.66 5.08 21.37
C ASP A 748 32.62 6.20 21.46
N TYR A 749 32.94 7.24 22.22
CA TYR A 749 32.06 8.42 22.38
C TYR A 749 31.96 9.30 21.13
N TYR A 750 32.87 9.18 20.15
CA TYR A 750 32.69 9.86 18.86
C TYR A 750 31.56 9.18 18.09
N ARG A 751 31.63 7.85 17.99
CA ARG A 751 30.56 7.05 17.36
C ARG A 751 29.22 7.21 18.08
N ILE A 752 29.20 7.14 19.41
CA ILE A 752 27.96 7.35 20.19
C ILE A 752 27.39 8.72 19.88
N PHE A 753 28.21 9.77 19.89
CA PHE A 753 27.76 11.13 19.59
C PHE A 753 27.18 11.23 18.18
N ASP A 754 27.87 10.71 17.16
CA ASP A 754 27.42 10.75 15.77
C ASP A 754 26.10 9.99 15.59
N GLU A 755 25.97 8.80 16.17
CA GLU A 755 24.73 8.01 16.16
C GLU A 755 23.57 8.73 16.85
N LEU A 756 23.84 9.45 17.96
CA LEU A 756 22.82 10.25 18.64
C LEU A 756 22.46 11.53 17.88
N GLN A 757 23.41 12.16 17.17
CA GLN A 757 23.11 13.32 16.32
C GLN A 757 22.28 12.92 15.10
N ILE A 758 22.63 11.80 14.47
CA ILE A 758 21.83 11.18 13.42
C ILE A 758 20.43 10.92 13.98
N TYR A 759 20.32 10.23 15.11
CA TYR A 759 19.03 9.93 15.74
C TYR A 759 18.19 11.17 16.08
N LYS A 760 18.81 12.19 16.66
CA LYS A 760 18.17 13.47 16.96
C LYS A 760 17.63 14.12 15.69
N SER A 761 18.41 14.12 14.60
CA SER A 761 17.98 14.65 13.31
C SER A 761 16.85 13.82 12.72
N GLU A 762 16.91 12.50 12.86
CA GLU A 762 15.88 11.57 12.40
C GLU A 762 14.55 11.81 13.11
N LYS A 763 14.57 11.97 14.44
CA LYS A 763 13.39 12.23 15.27
C LYS A 763 12.91 13.68 15.21
N GLU A 764 13.65 14.56 14.52
CA GLU A 764 13.43 16.00 14.46
C GLU A 764 13.40 16.66 15.85
N TYR A 765 14.23 16.18 16.76
CA TYR A 765 14.39 16.71 18.10
C TYR A 765 15.27 17.97 18.08
N TYR A 766 14.88 18.95 17.25
CA TYR A 766 15.65 20.17 16.98
C TYR A 766 15.88 21.02 18.24
N ASN A 767 15.00 20.90 19.22
CA ASN A 767 15.09 21.58 20.50
C ASN A 767 16.03 20.89 21.50
N ILE A 768 16.51 19.67 21.26
CA ILE A 768 17.47 18.98 22.15
C ILE A 768 18.91 19.26 21.70
N SER A 769 19.81 19.61 22.60
CA SER A 769 21.25 19.75 22.35
C SER A 769 22.02 18.62 23.04
N ILE A 770 22.88 17.95 22.27
CA ILE A 770 23.72 16.85 22.77
C ILE A 770 25.12 17.39 22.99
N ILE A 771 25.66 17.21 24.20
CA ILE A 771 27.05 17.53 24.55
C ILE A 771 27.75 16.19 24.81
N ARG A 772 28.75 15.85 23.99
CA ARG A 772 29.40 14.53 24.02
C ARG A 772 29.96 14.18 25.39
N GLU A 773 30.56 15.16 26.06
CA GLU A 773 31.22 15.00 27.35
C GLU A 773 30.23 14.59 28.46
N LYS A 774 28.93 14.89 28.31
CA LYS A 774 27.87 14.56 29.29
C LYS A 774 27.29 13.15 29.12
N LEU A 775 27.52 12.49 27.98
CA LEU A 775 26.90 11.19 27.67
C LEU A 775 27.36 10.09 28.64
N ARG A 776 28.60 10.16 29.11
CA ARG A 776 29.16 9.24 30.11
C ARG A 776 28.43 9.36 31.44
N ASP A 777 28.12 10.58 31.86
CA ASP A 777 27.49 10.84 33.15
C ASP A 777 26.06 10.31 33.18
N ILE A 778 25.32 10.41 32.05
CA ILE A 778 23.98 9.80 31.89
C ILE A 778 24.01 8.28 32.07
N LEU A 779 24.96 7.60 31.42
CA LEU A 779 25.14 6.14 31.54
C LEU A 779 25.54 5.71 32.95
N SER A 780 26.14 6.63 33.74
CA SER A 780 26.58 6.37 35.11
C SER A 780 25.45 6.50 36.14
N VAL A 781 24.26 6.96 35.74
CA VAL A 781 23.09 7.07 36.63
C VAL A 781 22.44 5.70 36.82
N ASP A 782 22.31 5.27 38.07
CA ASP A 782 21.71 3.98 38.38
C ASP A 782 20.19 3.94 38.21
N GLY A 783 19.67 2.78 37.75
CA GLY A 783 18.26 2.42 37.86
C GLY A 783 17.36 2.79 36.67
N TRP A 784 17.80 3.62 35.72
CA TRP A 784 16.96 4.03 34.59
C TRP A 784 16.96 3.04 33.41
N TYR A 785 17.99 2.19 33.29
CA TYR A 785 18.07 1.15 32.28
C TYR A 785 18.59 -0.18 32.82
N SER A 786 18.30 -1.26 32.11
CA SER A 786 18.85 -2.59 32.34
C SER A 786 19.02 -3.33 31.03
N LEU A 787 20.17 -4.00 30.88
CA LEU A 787 20.52 -4.90 29.81
C LEU A 787 20.19 -6.34 30.21
N ILE A 788 19.50 -7.06 29.34
CA ILE A 788 19.30 -8.51 29.46
C ILE A 788 20.45 -9.17 28.69
N ILE A 789 21.47 -9.61 29.42
CA ILE A 789 22.75 -10.09 28.89
C ILE A 789 23.42 -11.03 29.90
N PRO A 790 23.90 -12.23 29.51
CA PRO A 790 24.75 -13.04 30.37
C PRO A 790 25.97 -12.26 30.91
N ARG A 791 26.23 -12.41 32.21
CA ARG A 791 27.21 -11.62 32.97
C ARG A 791 28.62 -11.61 32.37
N HIS A 792 29.06 -12.70 31.75
CA HIS A 792 30.41 -12.82 31.19
C HIS A 792 30.61 -11.99 29.90
N TYR A 793 29.54 -11.53 29.24
CA TYR A 793 29.61 -10.61 28.09
C TYR A 793 29.77 -9.14 28.50
N LEU A 794 29.52 -8.79 29.76
CA LEU A 794 29.80 -7.46 30.28
C LEU A 794 31.29 -7.24 30.54
N LYS A 795 32.06 -8.33 30.59
CA LYS A 795 33.52 -8.28 30.63
C LYS A 795 34.03 -8.03 29.22
N VAL A 796 34.48 -6.81 28.96
CA VAL A 796 35.06 -6.41 27.68
C VAL A 796 36.52 -6.84 27.62
N ASP A 797 36.77 -8.03 27.07
CA ASP A 797 38.10 -8.62 26.88
C ASP A 797 38.47 -8.87 25.40
N THR A 798 37.59 -8.54 24.46
CA THR A 798 37.84 -8.57 23.00
C THR A 798 37.31 -7.32 22.31
N ILE A 799 37.75 -7.08 21.06
CA ILE A 799 37.29 -5.92 20.25
C ILE A 799 35.81 -6.06 19.91
N GLU A 800 35.33 -7.27 19.61
CA GLU A 800 33.92 -7.55 19.31
C GLU A 800 33.02 -7.20 20.50
N LYS A 801 33.46 -7.52 21.72
CA LYS A 801 32.74 -7.15 22.94
C LYS A 801 32.77 -5.64 23.22
N LEU A 802 33.85 -4.94 22.85
CA LEU A 802 33.94 -3.48 22.98
C LEU A 802 32.98 -2.77 22.01
N GLU A 803 32.91 -3.24 20.76
CA GLU A 803 31.94 -2.76 19.77
C GLU A 803 30.50 -3.05 20.23
N ALA A 804 30.24 -4.24 20.77
CA ALA A 804 28.94 -4.60 21.33
C ALA A 804 28.56 -3.73 22.54
N ALA A 805 29.51 -3.42 23.43
CA ALA A 805 29.28 -2.52 24.56
C ALA A 805 28.94 -1.09 24.11
N THR A 806 29.65 -0.59 23.09
CA THR A 806 29.35 0.72 22.47
C THR A 806 27.95 0.73 21.86
N ASP A 807 27.58 -0.34 21.17
CA ASP A 807 26.24 -0.57 20.64
C ASP A 807 25.14 -0.54 21.71
N TYR A 808 25.37 -1.19 22.86
CA TYR A 808 24.42 -1.18 23.99
C TYR A 808 24.26 0.22 24.57
N ALA A 809 25.36 0.98 24.68
CA ALA A 809 25.33 2.37 25.12
C ALA A 809 24.52 3.27 24.17
N VAL A 810 24.69 3.11 22.85
CA VAL A 810 23.89 3.81 21.84
C VAL A 810 22.40 3.50 22.01
N MET A 811 22.03 2.22 22.15
CA MET A 811 20.64 1.80 22.34
C MET A 811 20.02 2.42 23.60
N ALA A 812 20.77 2.41 24.71
CA ALA A 812 20.34 3.00 25.97
C ALA A 812 20.13 4.52 25.84
N LEU A 813 21.11 5.24 25.28
CA LEU A 813 21.05 6.69 25.15
C LEU A 813 19.98 7.16 24.15
N LYS A 814 19.70 6.41 23.08
CA LYS A 814 18.55 6.68 22.20
C LYS A 814 17.22 6.58 22.97
N SER A 815 17.06 5.53 23.78
CA SER A 815 15.87 5.38 24.63
C SER A 815 15.76 6.48 25.69
N TYR A 816 16.89 6.88 26.29
CA TYR A 816 16.94 8.00 27.22
C TYR A 816 16.45 9.30 26.56
N MET A 817 16.94 9.60 25.35
CA MET A 817 16.57 10.79 24.58
C MET A 817 15.07 10.81 24.22
N ASP A 818 14.50 9.69 23.80
CA ASP A 818 13.06 9.59 23.51
C ASP A 818 12.21 9.88 24.75
N LYS A 819 12.62 9.35 25.90
CA LYS A 819 11.93 9.58 27.17
C LYS A 819 12.08 11.01 27.65
N PHE A 820 13.26 11.58 27.48
CA PHE A 820 13.53 12.98 27.81
C PHE A 820 12.68 13.92 26.95
N TYR A 821 12.63 13.69 25.64
CA TYR A 821 11.79 14.47 24.73
C TYR A 821 10.30 14.38 25.10
N ARG A 822 9.79 13.16 25.33
CA ARG A 822 8.38 12.95 25.71
C ARG A 822 8.02 13.65 27.01
N TYR A 823 8.85 13.47 28.04
CA TYR A 823 8.67 14.11 29.34
C TYR A 823 8.59 15.64 29.23
N GLU A 824 9.51 16.26 28.48
CA GLU A 824 9.53 17.72 28.32
C GLU A 824 8.42 18.23 27.39
N LYS A 825 8.03 17.46 26.36
CA LYS A 825 6.90 17.78 25.50
C LYS A 825 5.60 17.81 26.29
N GLU A 826 5.36 16.79 27.09
CA GLU A 826 4.15 16.64 27.91
C GLU A 826 4.06 17.79 28.94
N ARG A 827 5.16 18.07 29.63
CA ARG A 827 5.26 19.21 30.56
C ARG A 827 4.93 20.54 29.89
N TRP A 828 5.24 20.69 28.60
CA TRP A 828 4.93 21.88 27.82
C TRP A 828 3.46 21.94 27.37
N GLU A 829 2.91 20.85 26.82
CA GLU A 829 1.52 20.78 26.32
C GLU A 829 0.47 20.83 27.42
N GLU A 830 0.82 20.39 28.63
CA GLU A 830 -0.07 20.39 29.81
C GLU A 830 -0.77 21.73 30.02
N HIS A 831 -0.06 22.83 29.73
CA HIS A 831 -0.51 24.21 29.93
C HIS A 831 -1.38 24.75 28.78
N LEU A 832 -1.60 23.96 27.71
CA LEU A 832 -2.21 24.39 26.46
C LEU A 832 -3.53 23.67 26.11
N LEU A 833 -4.03 22.77 26.95
CA LEU A 833 -5.31 22.07 26.74
C LEU A 833 -6.53 22.99 27.04
N GLU A 834 -7.60 22.86 26.24
CA GLU A 834 -8.86 23.61 26.38
C GLU A 834 -10.13 22.76 26.14
N LEU A 835 -11.27 23.21 26.68
CA LEU A 835 -12.61 22.72 26.33
C LEU A 835 -13.20 23.56 25.21
N ALA A 836 -13.64 22.93 24.12
CA ALA A 836 -14.19 23.57 22.93
C ALA A 836 -15.56 23.01 22.55
N GLU A 837 -16.31 23.74 21.73
CA GLU A 837 -17.62 23.28 21.21
C GLU A 837 -17.42 22.32 20.04
N LEU A 838 -18.22 21.24 20.01
CA LEU A 838 -18.34 20.33 18.88
C LEU A 838 -18.90 21.11 17.68
N THR A 839 -18.32 20.93 16.50
CA THR A 839 -18.74 21.59 15.25
C THR A 839 -19.09 20.54 14.18
N PRO A 840 -19.91 20.86 13.16
CA PRO A 840 -20.25 19.89 12.11
C PRO A 840 -19.05 19.50 11.24
N SER A 841 -17.99 20.32 11.21
CA SER A 841 -16.72 20.02 10.53
C SER A 841 -15.74 19.19 11.38
N ASP A 842 -16.19 18.67 12.53
CA ASP A 842 -15.36 17.79 13.35
C ASP A 842 -15.10 16.47 12.61
N ASN A 843 -13.87 15.98 12.68
CA ASN A 843 -13.42 14.81 11.92
C ASN A 843 -14.21 13.53 12.23
N ASN A 844 -14.99 13.51 13.32
CA ASN A 844 -15.79 12.36 13.74
C ASN A 844 -17.09 12.14 12.93
N PHE A 845 -17.57 13.12 12.15
CA PHE A 845 -18.75 12.95 11.30
C PHE A 845 -18.46 12.17 10.00
N VAL A 846 -19.51 11.59 9.40
CA VAL A 846 -19.47 10.79 8.16
C VAL A 846 -20.60 11.25 7.24
N ASP A 847 -20.30 11.43 5.95
CA ASP A 847 -21.29 11.92 4.96
C ASP A 847 -22.00 10.80 4.18
N GLU A 848 -21.28 9.72 3.82
CA GLU A 848 -21.85 8.58 3.09
C GLU A 848 -21.18 7.25 3.44
N TYR A 849 -21.78 6.13 3.02
CA TYR A 849 -21.17 4.82 2.96
C TYR A 849 -21.07 4.35 1.51
N SER A 850 -19.89 3.91 1.08
CA SER A 850 -19.69 3.32 -0.24
C SER A 850 -19.57 1.80 -0.17
N PHE A 851 -20.44 1.09 -0.88
CA PHE A 851 -20.44 -0.36 -1.03
C PHE A 851 -19.82 -0.76 -2.37
N THR A 852 -18.87 -1.68 -2.35
CA THR A 852 -18.32 -2.29 -3.57
C THR A 852 -18.57 -3.80 -3.54
N TYR A 853 -19.13 -4.32 -4.63
CA TYR A 853 -19.38 -5.74 -4.82
C TYR A 853 -18.77 -6.26 -6.13
N SER A 854 -18.03 -7.37 -6.03
CA SER A 854 -17.52 -8.11 -7.19
C SER A 854 -18.17 -9.49 -7.24
N PRO A 855 -19.02 -9.78 -8.26
CA PRO A 855 -19.62 -11.10 -8.47
C PRO A 855 -18.56 -12.20 -8.46
N ALA A 856 -18.85 -13.31 -7.77
CA ALA A 856 -17.89 -14.41 -7.66
C ALA A 856 -17.90 -15.32 -8.90
N PHE A 857 -19.02 -15.38 -9.62
CA PHE A 857 -19.24 -16.16 -10.85
C PHE A 857 -20.40 -15.55 -11.65
N GLU A 858 -20.56 -15.94 -12.92
CA GLU A 858 -21.46 -15.27 -13.87
C GLU A 858 -22.96 -15.25 -13.49
N GLN A 859 -23.42 -16.19 -12.68
CA GLN A 859 -24.84 -16.36 -12.28
C GLN A 859 -25.16 -15.78 -10.89
N ASP A 860 -24.23 -15.02 -10.32
CA ASP A 860 -24.31 -14.49 -8.97
C ASP A 860 -25.30 -13.31 -8.87
N LYS A 861 -26.43 -13.56 -8.18
CA LYS A 861 -27.52 -12.58 -7.97
C LYS A 861 -27.31 -11.66 -6.76
N THR A 862 -26.24 -11.85 -5.99
CA THR A 862 -25.97 -11.06 -4.77
C THR A 862 -25.90 -9.56 -5.07
N GLY A 863 -25.41 -9.19 -6.27
CA GLY A 863 -25.35 -7.79 -6.69
C GLY A 863 -26.74 -7.15 -6.81
N GLU A 864 -27.68 -7.84 -7.47
CA GLU A 864 -29.05 -7.35 -7.64
C GLU A 864 -29.80 -7.21 -6.30
N GLU A 865 -29.58 -8.17 -5.38
CA GLU A 865 -30.14 -8.12 -4.03
C GLU A 865 -29.59 -6.93 -3.23
N LEU A 866 -28.28 -6.68 -3.34
CA LEU A 866 -27.62 -5.57 -2.65
C LEU A 866 -28.08 -4.21 -3.19
N GLU A 867 -28.18 -4.06 -4.51
CA GLU A 867 -28.64 -2.81 -5.14
C GLU A 867 -30.06 -2.46 -4.69
N ARG A 868 -30.96 -3.44 -4.69
CA ARG A 868 -32.33 -3.25 -4.22
C ARG A 868 -32.37 -2.78 -2.77
N PHE A 869 -31.63 -3.47 -1.89
CA PHE A 869 -31.58 -3.14 -0.47
C PHE A 869 -31.05 -1.73 -0.20
N ILE A 870 -29.96 -1.33 -0.87
CA ILE A 870 -29.38 0.01 -0.70
C ILE A 870 -30.34 1.08 -1.23
N LYS A 871 -31.00 0.84 -2.37
CA LYS A 871 -31.98 1.78 -2.92
C LYS A 871 -33.16 1.98 -1.97
N GLU A 872 -33.73 0.90 -1.45
CA GLU A 872 -34.84 0.96 -0.48
C GLU A 872 -34.42 1.70 0.80
N THR A 873 -33.23 1.42 1.33
CA THR A 873 -32.71 2.09 2.54
C THR A 873 -32.45 3.57 2.29
N ASN A 874 -31.91 3.93 1.13
CA ASN A 874 -31.65 5.32 0.74
C ASN A 874 -32.94 6.14 0.61
N THR A 875 -34.00 5.57 0.02
CA THR A 875 -35.30 6.25 -0.08
C THR A 875 -35.83 6.61 1.31
N VAL A 876 -35.85 5.64 2.23
CA VAL A 876 -36.34 5.82 3.61
C VAL A 876 -35.54 6.90 4.36
N LEU A 877 -34.21 6.86 4.28
CA LEU A 877 -33.36 7.84 4.94
C LEU A 877 -33.56 9.27 4.41
N ASN A 878 -33.79 9.45 3.10
CA ASN A 878 -34.01 10.77 2.51
C ASN A 878 -35.41 11.33 2.80
N GLU A 879 -36.43 10.46 2.88
CA GLU A 879 -37.80 10.88 3.14
C GLU A 879 -38.02 11.17 4.62
N ASP A 880 -37.52 10.32 5.52
CA ASP A 880 -37.86 10.36 6.95
C ASP A 880 -36.69 10.80 7.86
N GLY A 881 -35.46 10.91 7.34
CA GLY A 881 -34.27 11.24 8.13
C GLY A 881 -33.84 10.16 9.14
N ARG A 882 -34.45 8.98 9.08
CA ARG A 882 -34.24 7.82 9.95
C ARG A 882 -34.62 6.51 9.24
N LEU A 883 -34.26 5.37 9.82
CA LEU A 883 -34.76 4.06 9.35
C LEU A 883 -36.16 3.74 9.92
N ASP A 884 -36.96 2.97 9.18
CA ASP A 884 -38.29 2.49 9.63
C ASP A 884 -38.20 1.56 10.84
N ASP A 885 -37.16 0.72 10.86
CA ASP A 885 -36.86 -0.27 11.89
C ASP A 885 -35.51 0.04 12.52
N TYR A 886 -35.30 -0.38 13.77
CA TYR A 886 -34.01 -0.26 14.45
C TYR A 886 -32.88 -0.91 13.64
N GLU A 887 -33.12 -2.08 13.04
CA GLU A 887 -32.13 -2.84 12.27
C GLU A 887 -32.74 -3.41 10.98
N LYS A 888 -32.10 -3.14 9.85
CA LYS A 888 -32.34 -3.79 8.55
C LYS A 888 -31.14 -4.67 8.19
N SER A 889 -31.40 -5.81 7.57
CA SER A 889 -30.35 -6.75 7.19
C SER A 889 -30.54 -7.30 5.77
N VAL A 890 -29.43 -7.64 5.11
CA VAL A 890 -29.42 -8.28 3.79
C VAL A 890 -28.38 -9.40 3.74
N LEU A 891 -28.52 -10.29 2.76
CA LEU A 891 -27.59 -11.40 2.47
C LEU A 891 -27.39 -12.33 3.69
N ASN A 892 -28.49 -12.78 4.30
CA ASN A 892 -28.48 -13.61 5.52
C ASN A 892 -27.70 -12.97 6.69
N LYS A 893 -28.00 -11.70 7.00
CA LYS A 893 -27.39 -10.93 8.10
C LYS A 893 -25.88 -10.67 7.95
N ARG A 894 -25.36 -10.70 6.72
CA ARG A 894 -23.95 -10.36 6.43
C ARG A 894 -23.71 -8.85 6.33
N ILE A 895 -24.77 -8.08 6.13
CA ILE A 895 -24.76 -6.62 6.27
C ILE A 895 -25.89 -6.25 7.21
N LEU A 896 -25.56 -5.48 8.23
CA LEU A 896 -26.51 -4.92 9.18
C LEU A 896 -26.42 -3.40 9.09
N VAL A 897 -27.55 -2.76 8.83
CA VAL A 897 -27.72 -1.31 8.80
C VAL A 897 -28.73 -0.96 9.89
N TYR A 898 -28.35 -0.10 10.83
CA TYR A 898 -29.19 0.21 11.99
C TYR A 898 -29.15 1.68 12.35
N ASP A 899 -30.17 2.11 13.08
CA ASP A 899 -30.37 3.49 13.49
C ASP A 899 -30.53 3.56 15.01
N CYS A 900 -29.52 4.08 15.68
CA CYS A 900 -29.58 4.38 17.11
C CYS A 900 -29.98 5.86 17.28
N PRO A 901 -31.16 6.19 17.85
CA PRO A 901 -31.61 7.56 18.00
C PRO A 901 -30.68 8.45 18.86
N LEU A 902 -29.92 7.84 19.77
CA LEU A 902 -28.94 8.54 20.62
C LEU A 902 -27.69 8.98 19.85
N HIS A 903 -27.43 8.36 18.69
CA HIS A 903 -26.24 8.64 17.89
C HIS A 903 -26.42 9.88 17.02
N LEU A 904 -25.39 10.72 16.92
CA LEU A 904 -25.44 12.01 16.21
C LEU A 904 -25.45 11.90 14.67
N TYR A 905 -25.48 10.68 14.13
CA TYR A 905 -25.73 10.44 12.71
C TYR A 905 -26.31 9.04 12.49
N ALA A 906 -27.01 8.83 11.37
CA ALA A 906 -27.54 7.54 10.95
C ALA A 906 -27.44 7.34 9.43
N PRO A 907 -27.30 6.11 8.92
CA PRO A 907 -27.27 4.86 9.67
C PRO A 907 -25.87 4.51 10.21
N LEU A 908 -25.82 3.48 11.06
CA LEU A 908 -24.61 2.78 11.45
C LEU A 908 -24.55 1.42 10.74
N ILE A 909 -23.33 0.94 10.43
CA ILE A 909 -23.14 -0.30 9.67
C ILE A 909 -22.25 -1.26 10.42
N THR A 910 -22.63 -2.54 10.44
CA THR A 910 -21.79 -3.66 10.87
C THR A 910 -21.68 -4.70 9.75
N LEU A 911 -20.46 -5.21 9.56
CA LEU A 911 -20.16 -6.31 8.65
C LEU A 911 -19.63 -7.51 9.48
N PRO A 912 -20.48 -8.47 9.86
CA PRO A 912 -20.04 -9.70 10.48
C PRO A 912 -19.07 -10.44 9.56
N LYS A 913 -18.13 -11.23 10.12
CA LYS A 913 -17.13 -11.98 9.35
C LYS A 913 -17.80 -12.80 8.24
N SER A 914 -17.62 -12.37 6.99
CA SER A 914 -18.33 -12.86 5.80
C SER A 914 -17.32 -13.24 4.72
N SER A 915 -17.60 -14.30 3.96
CA SER A 915 -16.82 -14.75 2.81
C SER A 915 -17.16 -14.04 1.49
N LEU A 916 -18.07 -13.06 1.51
CA LEU A 916 -18.45 -12.31 0.30
C LEU A 916 -17.44 -11.20 0.00
N ARG A 917 -17.21 -10.95 -1.29
CA ARG A 917 -16.38 -9.85 -1.82
C ARG A 917 -17.11 -8.49 -1.71
N ILE A 918 -17.64 -8.18 -0.53
CA ILE A 918 -18.34 -6.92 -0.22
C ILE A 918 -17.43 -6.08 0.67
N GLN A 919 -17.25 -4.82 0.27
CA GLN A 919 -16.45 -3.85 1.01
C GLN A 919 -17.26 -2.59 1.28
N VAL A 920 -17.09 -2.01 2.48
CA VAL A 920 -17.75 -0.78 2.93
C VAL A 920 -16.71 0.21 3.45
N ALA A 921 -16.83 1.48 3.05
CA ALA A 921 -16.06 2.60 3.59
C ALA A 921 -17.04 3.72 4.03
N PRO A 922 -16.91 4.32 5.23
CA PRO A 922 -15.90 4.08 6.27
C PRO A 922 -15.95 2.69 6.91
N VAL A 923 -14.91 2.36 7.69
CA VAL A 923 -14.81 1.12 8.45
C VAL A 923 -16.07 0.92 9.30
N SER A 924 -16.73 -0.22 9.10
CA SER A 924 -17.92 -0.61 9.85
C SER A 924 -17.60 -0.89 11.32
N LEU A 925 -18.63 -0.91 12.16
CA LEU A 925 -18.52 -1.24 13.58
C LEU A 925 -18.23 -2.73 13.75
N ASN A 926 -17.34 -3.06 14.68
CA ASN A 926 -17.04 -4.41 15.12
C ASN A 926 -18.14 -4.96 16.06
N GLU A 927 -18.04 -6.24 16.41
CA GLU A 927 -19.07 -6.93 17.22
C GLU A 927 -19.21 -6.36 18.65
N SER A 928 -18.11 -5.93 19.29
CA SER A 928 -18.16 -5.35 20.64
C SER A 928 -18.72 -3.93 20.63
N GLU A 929 -18.35 -3.12 19.62
CA GLU A 929 -18.93 -1.79 19.41
C GLU A 929 -20.44 -1.89 19.17
N LYS A 930 -20.89 -2.78 18.26
CA LYS A 930 -22.33 -2.98 18.03
C LYS A 930 -23.03 -3.42 19.31
N ARG A 931 -22.46 -4.38 20.04
CA ARG A 931 -23.07 -4.90 21.27
C ARG A 931 -23.24 -3.81 22.33
N PHE A 932 -22.27 -2.91 22.45
CA PHE A 932 -22.37 -1.74 23.33
C PHE A 932 -23.55 -0.83 22.92
N ILE A 933 -23.67 -0.52 21.63
CA ILE A 933 -24.78 0.32 21.12
C ILE A 933 -26.14 -0.33 21.37
N ASP A 934 -26.27 -1.62 21.09
CA ASP A 934 -27.52 -2.36 21.32
C ASP A 934 -27.95 -2.30 22.81
N LEU A 935 -27.00 -2.49 23.74
CA LEU A 935 -27.29 -2.41 25.17
C LEU A 935 -27.60 -0.98 25.65
N LEU A 936 -26.94 0.02 25.07
CA LEU A 936 -27.20 1.43 25.40
C LEU A 936 -28.60 1.86 24.93
N GLU A 937 -28.99 1.41 23.75
CA GLU A 937 -30.32 1.69 23.19
C GLU A 937 -31.43 1.00 24.00
N GLU A 938 -31.23 -0.27 24.35
CA GLU A 938 -32.13 -1.02 25.23
C GLU A 938 -32.30 -0.32 26.59
N TYR A 939 -31.20 0.15 27.19
CA TYR A 939 -31.25 0.91 28.43
C TYR A 939 -32.08 2.19 28.28
N ALA A 940 -31.86 2.97 27.22
CA ALA A 940 -32.55 4.24 27.02
C ALA A 940 -34.06 4.07 26.81
N LYS A 941 -34.48 3.02 26.10
CA LYS A 941 -35.90 2.66 25.96
C LYS A 941 -36.54 2.29 27.30
N ASN A 942 -35.83 1.53 28.14
CA ASN A 942 -36.36 1.08 29.42
C ASN A 942 -36.41 2.19 30.50
N HIS A 943 -35.70 3.31 30.29
CA HIS A 943 -35.56 4.42 31.25
C HIS A 943 -35.92 5.78 30.63
N GLU A 944 -36.83 5.83 29.66
CA GLU A 944 -37.20 7.04 28.93
C GLU A 944 -37.66 8.18 29.86
N ASP A 945 -38.46 7.86 30.88
CA ASP A 945 -38.93 8.82 31.89
C ASP A 945 -37.77 9.38 32.74
N GLU A 946 -36.76 8.56 33.05
CA GLU A 946 -35.61 8.98 33.87
C GLU A 946 -34.59 9.82 33.10
N LEU A 947 -34.52 9.63 31.77
CA LEU A 947 -33.61 10.34 30.86
C LEU A 947 -34.22 11.62 30.27
N LYS A 948 -35.50 11.90 30.52
CA LYS A 948 -36.21 13.07 29.99
C LYS A 948 -35.51 14.41 30.28
N ASP A 949 -35.01 14.57 31.50
CA ASP A 949 -34.27 15.76 31.94
C ASP A 949 -32.73 15.59 31.82
N LYS A 950 -32.29 14.47 31.23
CA LYS A 950 -30.88 14.07 31.08
C LYS A 950 -30.62 13.52 29.67
N PRO A 951 -30.86 14.32 28.61
CA PRO A 951 -30.66 13.85 27.24
C PRO A 951 -29.26 13.28 27.02
N VAL A 952 -29.23 12.12 26.37
CA VAL A 952 -28.02 11.34 26.10
C VAL A 952 -27.67 11.45 24.62
N TYR A 953 -26.40 11.74 24.34
CA TYR A 953 -25.88 11.85 22.98
C TYR A 953 -24.63 10.98 22.81
N LEU A 954 -24.48 10.33 21.66
CA LEU A 954 -23.36 9.46 21.35
C LEU A 954 -22.73 9.85 20.01
N LEU A 955 -21.40 9.89 19.97
CA LEU A 955 -20.64 10.04 18.73
C LEU A 955 -19.49 9.04 18.72
N ARG A 956 -19.33 8.32 17.61
CA ARG A 956 -18.14 7.51 17.37
C ARG A 956 -16.92 8.41 17.22
N ASN A 957 -15.88 8.14 18.01
CA ASN A 957 -14.60 8.84 17.96
C ASN A 957 -13.63 8.09 17.05
N LYS A 958 -13.13 8.76 16.01
CA LYS A 958 -12.19 8.16 15.06
C LYS A 958 -10.78 8.15 15.66
N SER A 959 -10.12 6.99 15.65
CA SER A 959 -8.75 6.84 16.12
C SER A 959 -7.78 7.83 15.46
N LYS A 960 -6.84 8.39 16.24
CA LYS A 960 -5.75 9.31 15.84
C LYS A 960 -6.16 10.67 15.25
N VAL A 961 -7.37 10.81 14.73
CA VAL A 961 -7.91 12.04 14.13
C VAL A 961 -8.97 12.70 15.03
N GLY A 962 -9.64 11.89 15.85
CA GLY A 962 -10.51 12.31 16.94
C GLY A 962 -9.76 12.54 18.26
N MET A 963 -10.45 12.45 19.38
CA MET A 963 -9.90 12.75 20.71
C MET A 963 -9.05 11.62 21.28
N GLY A 964 -7.88 11.96 21.83
CA GLY A 964 -6.97 11.03 22.50
C GLY A 964 -6.36 11.60 23.78
N PHE A 965 -5.95 10.72 24.70
CA PHE A 965 -5.46 11.06 26.04
C PHE A 965 -4.09 10.45 26.33
N PHE A 966 -3.09 11.32 26.44
CA PHE A 966 -1.69 10.89 26.55
C PHE A 966 -1.28 10.48 27.98
N GLU A 967 -1.82 11.15 29.01
CA GLU A 967 -1.68 10.78 30.43
C GLU A 967 -2.14 9.33 30.73
N ALA A 968 -2.80 8.69 29.76
CA ALA A 968 -3.29 7.32 29.77
C ALA A 968 -2.59 6.38 28.77
N GLY A 969 -1.34 6.68 28.39
CA GLY A 969 -0.59 5.82 27.46
C GLY A 969 -1.14 5.87 26.03
N ASN A 970 -1.43 7.09 25.56
CA ASN A 970 -1.90 7.35 24.20
C ASN A 970 -3.26 6.67 23.89
N PHE A 971 -4.21 6.89 24.79
CA PHE A 971 -5.52 6.23 24.77
C PHE A 971 -6.52 6.98 23.88
N TYR A 972 -7.05 6.30 22.85
CA TYR A 972 -8.15 6.79 22.01
C TYR A 972 -9.40 5.95 22.28
N PRO A 973 -10.41 6.49 22.98
CA PRO A 973 -11.68 5.79 23.21
C PRO A 973 -12.50 5.73 21.90
N ASP A 974 -13.27 4.67 21.65
CA ASP A 974 -14.05 4.53 20.40
C ASP A 974 -15.31 5.41 20.38
N PHE A 975 -15.81 5.84 21.54
CA PHE A 975 -17.02 6.66 21.64
C PHE A 975 -16.87 7.81 22.63
N ILE A 976 -17.56 8.91 22.33
CA ILE A 976 -17.81 10.02 23.24
C ILE A 976 -19.31 10.04 23.52
N LEU A 977 -19.66 9.95 24.80
CA LEU A 977 -21.03 9.99 25.29
C LEU A 977 -21.23 11.25 26.13
N TRP A 978 -22.26 12.04 25.81
CA TRP A 978 -22.68 13.18 26.60
C TRP A 978 -23.98 12.88 27.33
N ILE A 979 -24.07 13.29 28.60
CA ILE A 979 -25.33 13.45 29.32
C ILE A 979 -25.43 14.93 29.69
N ASP A 980 -26.38 15.65 29.11
CA ASP A 980 -26.50 17.10 29.25
C ASP A 980 -27.71 17.47 30.13
N THR A 981 -27.46 17.99 31.34
CA THR A 981 -28.50 18.54 32.23
C THR A 981 -28.47 20.07 32.17
N GLU A 982 -29.39 20.74 32.88
CA GLU A 982 -29.44 22.20 32.95
C GLU A 982 -28.11 22.79 33.46
N ASP A 983 -27.60 22.24 34.57
CA ASP A 983 -26.42 22.76 35.25
C ASP A 983 -25.11 22.03 34.91
N THR A 984 -25.18 20.80 34.40
CA THR A 984 -24.01 19.92 34.28
C THR A 984 -23.98 19.19 32.94
N GLN A 985 -22.81 19.16 32.30
CA GLN A 985 -22.55 18.32 31.13
C GLN A 985 -21.52 17.25 31.49
N TYR A 986 -21.97 16.00 31.48
CA TYR A 986 -21.11 14.84 31.68
C TYR A 986 -20.54 14.42 30.33
N ILE A 987 -19.22 14.41 30.19
CA ILE A 987 -18.51 13.97 29.00
C ILE A 987 -17.80 12.66 29.33
N THR A 988 -18.22 11.60 28.68
CA THR A 988 -17.79 10.23 29.01
C THR A 988 -17.10 9.59 27.81
N PHE A 989 -15.86 9.16 28.03
CA PHE A 989 -15.05 8.47 27.04
C PHE A 989 -15.18 6.95 27.20
N ILE A 990 -15.73 6.29 26.19
CA ILE A 990 -16.10 4.87 26.24
C ILE A 990 -15.30 4.08 25.21
N ASP A 991 -14.76 2.95 25.65
CA ASP A 991 -13.94 2.07 24.81
C ASP A 991 -14.41 0.61 24.91
N PRO A 992 -15.27 0.14 23.98
CA PRO A 992 -15.74 -1.22 23.92
C PRO A 992 -14.71 -2.18 23.29
N LYS A 993 -13.61 -2.42 24.01
CA LYS A 993 -12.49 -3.26 23.55
C LYS A 993 -12.35 -4.60 24.26
N GLY A 994 -11.64 -5.54 23.63
CA GLY A 994 -11.09 -6.69 24.34
C GLY A 994 -9.97 -6.28 25.31
N LEU A 995 -10.00 -6.80 26.53
CA LEU A 995 -8.95 -6.59 27.55
C LEU A 995 -8.00 -7.77 27.68
N MET A 996 -8.03 -8.70 26.72
CA MET A 996 -7.11 -9.81 26.73
C MET A 996 -5.68 -9.26 26.63
N HIS A 997 -4.88 -9.39 27.70
CA HIS A 997 -3.49 -8.93 27.87
C HIS A 997 -3.25 -7.48 28.38
N ILE A 998 -4.28 -6.75 28.83
CA ILE A 998 -4.13 -5.46 29.53
C ILE A 998 -4.13 -5.70 31.05
N ARG A 999 -3.19 -5.10 31.78
CA ARG A 999 -3.08 -5.26 33.25
C ARG A 999 -3.90 -4.22 34.03
N PRO A 1000 -4.28 -4.48 35.29
CA PRO A 1000 -5.08 -3.54 36.09
C PRO A 1000 -4.42 -2.19 36.38
N ASP A 1001 -3.10 -2.12 36.30
CA ASP A 1001 -2.25 -0.94 36.50
C ASP A 1001 -1.93 -0.20 35.19
N ASP A 1002 -2.42 -0.70 34.06
CA ASP A 1002 -2.23 -0.09 32.76
C ASP A 1002 -2.78 1.36 32.74
N PRO A 1003 -2.04 2.33 32.17
CA PRO A 1003 -2.48 3.72 32.08
C PRO A 1003 -3.89 3.90 31.49
N LYS A 1004 -4.32 3.06 30.54
CA LYS A 1004 -5.67 3.10 29.95
C LYS A 1004 -6.76 2.74 30.97
N ILE A 1005 -6.48 1.77 31.84
CA ILE A 1005 -7.39 1.37 32.93
C ILE A 1005 -7.40 2.44 34.02
N MET A 1006 -6.22 2.98 34.34
CA MET A 1006 -6.05 4.00 35.37
C MET A 1006 -6.52 5.40 34.93
N PHE A 1007 -6.84 5.58 33.64
CA PHE A 1007 -7.31 6.86 33.09
C PHE A 1007 -8.57 7.38 33.77
N CYS A 1008 -9.43 6.49 34.27
CA CYS A 1008 -10.61 6.86 35.07
C CYS A 1008 -10.26 7.74 36.28
N LYS A 1009 -9.03 7.67 36.80
CA LYS A 1009 -8.54 8.52 37.90
C LYS A 1009 -7.82 9.76 37.41
N THR A 1010 -6.98 9.65 36.39
CA THR A 1010 -6.18 10.80 35.91
C THR A 1010 -7.05 11.83 35.20
N ILE A 1011 -8.12 11.41 34.52
CA ILE A 1011 -9.08 12.31 33.88
C ILE A 1011 -9.73 13.31 34.85
N LYS A 1012 -9.80 12.99 36.15
CA LYS A 1012 -10.33 13.92 37.17
C LYS A 1012 -9.39 15.10 37.46
N LYS A 1013 -8.08 14.91 37.28
CA LYS A 1013 -7.13 16.03 37.34
C LYS A 1013 -7.31 16.98 36.16
N LEU A 1014 -7.60 16.42 34.98
CA LEU A 1014 -7.96 17.20 33.79
C LEU A 1014 -9.26 17.97 34.02
N GLU A 1015 -10.26 17.35 34.65
CA GLU A 1015 -11.52 18.01 35.03
C GLU A 1015 -11.27 19.23 35.92
N GLU A 1016 -10.52 19.09 37.02
CA GLU A 1016 -10.18 20.20 37.92
C GLU A 1016 -9.42 21.33 37.21
N ARG A 1017 -8.48 20.98 36.32
CA ARG A 1017 -7.66 21.95 35.58
C ARG A 1017 -8.48 22.72 34.54
N LEU A 1018 -9.42 22.05 33.88
CA LEU A 1018 -10.23 22.64 32.80
C LEU A 1018 -11.51 23.31 33.34
N ALA A 1019 -11.93 23.03 34.57
CA ALA A 1019 -13.10 23.63 35.21
C ALA A 1019 -13.17 25.18 35.12
N PRO A 1020 -12.08 25.96 35.24
CA PRO A 1020 -12.15 27.42 35.13
C PRO A 1020 -12.45 27.96 33.72
N THR A 1021 -12.34 27.11 32.69
CA THR A 1021 -12.45 27.52 31.28
C THR A 1021 -13.90 27.60 30.78
N VAL A 1022 -14.84 26.98 31.50
CA VAL A 1022 -16.27 26.94 31.17
C VAL A 1022 -17.06 27.60 32.31
N LYS A 1023 -17.83 28.64 32.00
CA LYS A 1023 -18.59 29.42 33.00
C LYS A 1023 -20.10 29.19 32.95
N ASP A 1024 -20.57 28.58 31.87
CA ASP A 1024 -21.98 28.38 31.54
C ASP A 1024 -22.56 27.08 32.08
N LYS A 1025 -21.75 26.03 32.25
CA LYS A 1025 -22.15 24.75 32.88
C LYS A 1025 -20.99 24.12 33.62
N ARG A 1026 -21.30 23.30 34.63
CA ARG A 1026 -20.32 22.41 35.26
C ARG A 1026 -19.97 21.27 34.31
N ILE A 1027 -18.68 20.99 34.13
CA ILE A 1027 -18.21 19.90 33.28
C ILE A 1027 -17.70 18.76 34.16
N VAL A 1028 -18.16 17.55 33.89
CA VAL A 1028 -17.71 16.32 34.57
C VAL A 1028 -17.15 15.37 33.53
N LEU A 1029 -15.89 14.95 33.71
CA LEU A 1029 -15.20 14.07 32.77
C LEU A 1029 -15.13 12.65 33.31
N ASN A 1030 -15.52 11.66 32.51
CA ASN A 1030 -15.50 10.26 32.89
C ASN A 1030 -14.83 9.39 31.82
N SER A 1031 -14.31 8.23 32.23
CA SER A 1031 -13.81 7.22 31.29
C SER A 1031 -14.20 5.82 31.73
N PHE A 1032 -14.63 5.00 30.78
CA PHE A 1032 -15.07 3.63 30.98
C PHE A 1032 -14.54 2.71 29.88
N ILE A 1033 -14.26 1.46 30.26
CA ILE A 1033 -13.94 0.38 29.32
C ILE A 1033 -15.06 -0.65 29.38
N MET A 1034 -15.70 -0.87 28.24
CA MET A 1034 -16.85 -1.76 28.07
C MET A 1034 -16.43 -3.06 27.38
N THR A 1035 -15.79 -3.94 28.13
CA THR A 1035 -15.00 -5.01 27.55
C THR A 1035 -15.82 -6.18 27.01
N GLY A 1036 -15.49 -6.62 25.79
CA GLY A 1036 -15.98 -7.87 25.20
C GLY A 1036 -15.31 -9.13 25.77
N THR A 1037 -14.23 -9.00 26.55
CA THR A 1037 -13.60 -10.12 27.27
C THR A 1037 -14.48 -10.59 28.44
N PRO A 1038 -14.81 -11.90 28.53
CA PRO A 1038 -15.69 -12.43 29.57
C PRO A 1038 -15.17 -12.20 31.00
N ALA A 1039 -16.10 -11.97 31.93
CA ALA A 1039 -15.80 -11.69 33.34
C ALA A 1039 -14.94 -12.75 34.05
N ALA A 1040 -15.12 -14.02 33.69
CA ALA A 1040 -14.37 -15.15 34.24
C ALA A 1040 -12.88 -15.10 33.84
N MET A 1041 -12.59 -14.78 32.57
CA MET A 1041 -11.21 -14.69 32.08
C MET A 1041 -10.47 -13.53 32.73
N LEU A 1042 -11.12 -12.36 32.87
CA LEU A 1042 -10.51 -11.22 33.55
C LEU A 1042 -10.23 -11.50 35.03
N LYS A 1043 -11.14 -12.19 35.72
CA LYS A 1043 -10.89 -12.61 37.11
C LYS A 1043 -9.65 -13.49 37.19
N GLN A 1044 -9.49 -14.45 36.28
CA GLN A 1044 -8.33 -15.33 36.25
C GLN A 1044 -7.02 -14.57 35.97
N TRP A 1045 -7.06 -13.60 35.05
CA TRP A 1045 -5.84 -12.92 34.58
C TRP A 1045 -5.39 -11.75 35.44
N TRP A 1046 -6.32 -11.09 36.12
CA TRP A 1046 -6.03 -9.92 36.94
C TRP A 1046 -5.81 -10.24 38.42
N SER A 1047 -6.15 -11.46 38.85
CA SER A 1047 -5.92 -11.88 40.24
C SER A 1047 -4.45 -12.20 40.47
N THR A 1048 -3.93 -11.81 41.63
CA THR A 1048 -2.62 -12.21 42.15
C THR A 1048 -2.82 -13.04 43.41
N PRO A 1049 -1.78 -13.71 43.96
CA PRO A 1049 -1.90 -14.45 45.22
C PRO A 1049 -2.50 -13.62 46.36
N ASP A 1050 -2.28 -12.30 46.35
CA ASP A 1050 -2.73 -11.36 47.38
C ASP A 1050 -4.01 -10.56 47.02
N ILE A 1051 -4.49 -10.62 45.76
CA ILE A 1051 -5.63 -9.81 45.29
C ILE A 1051 -6.57 -10.66 44.44
N GLU A 1052 -7.82 -10.78 44.87
CA GLU A 1052 -8.89 -11.35 44.05
C GLU A 1052 -9.52 -10.27 43.16
N ALA A 1053 -9.25 -10.31 41.86
CA ALA A 1053 -9.74 -9.35 40.87
C ALA A 1053 -11.19 -9.64 40.41
N GLY A 1054 -12.10 -9.75 41.39
CA GLY A 1054 -13.53 -9.93 41.19
C GLY A 1054 -14.24 -8.69 40.63
N ARG A 1055 -15.58 -8.73 40.58
CA ARG A 1055 -16.42 -7.67 40.01
C ARG A 1055 -16.15 -6.29 40.63
N SER A 1056 -16.21 -6.15 41.96
CA SER A 1056 -15.96 -4.89 42.65
C SER A 1056 -14.57 -4.30 42.35
N TYR A 1057 -13.55 -5.15 42.17
CA TYR A 1057 -12.19 -4.72 41.84
C TYR A 1057 -12.11 -4.05 40.45
N ARG A 1058 -12.85 -4.60 39.48
CA ARG A 1058 -12.91 -4.08 38.11
C ARG A 1058 -13.78 -2.82 38.02
N GLU A 1059 -14.96 -2.84 38.65
CA GLU A 1059 -15.87 -1.71 38.66
C GLU A 1059 -15.29 -0.49 39.39
N ALA A 1060 -14.46 -0.70 40.42
CA ALA A 1060 -13.68 0.38 41.06
C ALA A 1060 -12.72 1.10 40.09
N ARG A 1061 -12.41 0.49 38.94
CA ARG A 1061 -11.57 1.04 37.85
C ARG A 1061 -12.36 1.38 36.59
N ASN A 1062 -13.70 1.45 36.69
CA ASN A 1062 -14.59 1.72 35.56
C ASN A 1062 -14.50 0.70 34.40
N VAL A 1063 -14.19 -0.56 34.73
CA VAL A 1063 -14.14 -1.66 33.76
C VAL A 1063 -15.35 -2.57 33.92
N TYR A 1064 -16.21 -2.60 32.90
CA TYR A 1064 -17.46 -3.35 32.87
C TYR A 1064 -17.47 -4.33 31.71
N THR A 1065 -18.07 -5.50 31.89
CA THR A 1065 -18.09 -6.56 30.87
C THR A 1065 -19.43 -6.58 30.12
N LEU A 1066 -19.37 -6.67 28.79
CA LEU A 1066 -20.56 -6.65 27.93
C LEU A 1066 -21.41 -7.93 28.05
N ASP A 1067 -20.91 -8.97 28.74
CA ASP A 1067 -21.65 -10.19 29.10
C ASP A 1067 -22.56 -9.99 30.33
N HIS A 1068 -22.42 -8.88 31.07
CA HIS A 1068 -23.25 -8.57 32.22
C HIS A 1068 -24.48 -7.75 31.80
N PRO A 1069 -25.72 -8.19 32.07
CA PRO A 1069 -26.94 -7.57 31.55
C PRO A 1069 -27.15 -6.13 32.03
N GLN A 1070 -26.71 -5.78 33.24
CA GLN A 1070 -26.86 -4.43 33.81
C GLN A 1070 -25.61 -3.54 33.63
N CYS A 1071 -24.69 -3.87 32.71
CA CYS A 1071 -23.43 -3.12 32.60
C CYS A 1071 -23.65 -1.63 32.24
N ILE A 1072 -24.64 -1.32 31.39
CA ILE A 1072 -24.98 0.07 31.03
C ILE A 1072 -25.63 0.80 32.20
N GLU A 1073 -26.60 0.17 32.88
CA GLU A 1073 -27.26 0.74 34.05
C GLU A 1073 -26.23 1.17 35.11
N LEU A 1074 -25.29 0.27 35.43
CA LEU A 1074 -24.22 0.55 36.39
C LEU A 1074 -23.26 1.65 35.92
N MET A 1075 -22.99 1.75 34.62
CA MET A 1075 -22.16 2.79 34.04
C MET A 1075 -22.85 4.16 34.17
N ILE A 1076 -24.12 4.26 33.76
CA ILE A 1076 -24.91 5.50 33.81
C ILE A 1076 -25.09 5.97 35.26
N ASP A 1077 -25.44 5.06 36.16
CA ASP A 1077 -25.52 5.34 37.60
C ASP A 1077 -24.23 5.96 38.14
N LYS A 1078 -23.09 5.40 37.72
CA LYS A 1078 -21.78 5.87 38.16
C LYS A 1078 -21.43 7.23 37.55
N ILE A 1079 -21.78 7.48 36.29
CA ILE A 1079 -21.61 8.79 35.64
C ILE A 1079 -22.36 9.86 36.43
N LEU A 1080 -23.64 9.62 36.72
CA LEU A 1080 -24.50 10.59 37.40
C LEU A 1080 -24.08 10.84 38.86
N LYS A 1081 -23.59 9.81 39.56
CA LYS A 1081 -23.03 9.92 40.92
C LYS A 1081 -21.65 10.61 40.97
N SER A 1082 -20.97 10.76 39.83
CA SER A 1082 -19.64 11.38 39.74
C SER A 1082 -19.68 12.90 39.62
N GLY A 1083 -20.88 13.48 39.50
CA GLY A 1083 -21.12 14.93 39.53
C GLY A 1083 -21.36 15.44 40.93
#